data_AF-A0A7K4ADG3-F1
#
_entry.id   AF-A0A7K4ADG3-F1
#
_cell.length_a   1.000
_cell.length_b   1.000
_cell.length_c   1.000
_cell.angle_alpha   90.00
_cell.angle_beta   90.00
_cell.angle_gamma   90.00
#
_symmetry.space_group_name_H-M   'P 1'
#
loop_
_entity.id
_entity.type
_entity.pdbx_description
1 polymer ?
#
loop_
_entity_poly.entity_id
_entity_poly.type
_entity_poly.pdbx_seq_one_letter_code
_entity_poly.pdbx_strand_id
1 'polypeptide(L)'
;MFQIAVYGKGGIGKSTISANLSYALAEKGKRVLHIGCDPKHDSTRLLLGGANQTTVLDYMKEVPSPERNLEDLVLDGSMGVKCVEAGGPEPGIGCAGRGIISTFNTLENLGIDRYQFDIKLYDVLGDVVCGGFAIPLRKEYADAVYLVTSGEFMSIYAANNILKGMRNFDSISPRVAGLIFNSRGRDEEEWMIESFARAVGLPIIVRMPRSDLFAKAERNIQTVVEIFPNSEPTRVIKSLADHVLLISEGSLSLKSPHPLSDEQLNDLAAGRALMSTHPGSYRMTKNADRSDKPYVNRRPIHTCATNGAYLCTSQIRNSASIIHGPRSCAHILATYADRYALRSWKRRGRGRIEPTSSKIYCTEMDERASIFGGIDVLEKLVIEKIDEGHKIIFIITTCVSGIIGDDVESLVERIEVSYPEVIVKIVESDGNITGEWDQGYLDAVKEIVELIDSEILPDKNYVNIVGELEFIIQNNDKNFTEIQSMLDRLGVNINCRFLYECDVDSVIGFKRGSLNLLAKGDLLTHSIKNILEKDVGAIFFDLPLPMGFQETEKWIRELAEHIEKVDAGRALTEELRIEYNKGIADVKPWMKDRKIIIMDRFSYNIGWLLDLLQDLGSNIIKVGIGPRRFYELQSDDDAIASFHNEKISFQYDYTMEDLKRDVALTKPDLILTDHRIPLIDDVRHDIIHRPSIGIRGSIDLAKRWANIIRLPLKEGWKLEVNK
;
A
#
# COMPACT_ATOMS: atom_id res chain seq x y z
N MET A 1 27.17 22.26 -26.00
CA MET A 1 26.20 22.70 -24.97
C MET A 1 26.68 22.13 -23.65
N PHE A 2 26.85 22.98 -22.64
CA PHE A 2 27.31 22.61 -21.31
C PHE A 2 26.21 22.89 -20.28
N GLN A 3 25.92 21.94 -19.40
CA GLN A 3 24.79 22.01 -18.49
C GLN A 3 25.27 22.13 -17.04
N ILE A 4 24.78 23.15 -16.33
CA ILE A 4 25.15 23.40 -14.94
C ILE A 4 23.92 23.42 -14.05
N ALA A 5 24.01 22.81 -12.88
CA ALA A 5 22.98 22.92 -11.85
C ALA A 5 23.54 23.63 -10.62
N VAL A 6 22.79 24.62 -10.13
CA VAL A 6 23.12 25.39 -8.93
C VAL A 6 22.14 24.96 -7.84
N TYR A 7 22.66 24.39 -6.77
CA TYR A 7 21.88 23.98 -5.60
C TYR A 7 22.24 24.81 -4.38
N GLY A 8 21.33 24.92 -3.43
CA GLY A 8 21.58 25.58 -2.16
C GLY A 8 20.34 25.60 -1.27
N LYS A 9 20.55 25.95 0.00
CA LYS A 9 19.47 26.06 0.97
C LYS A 9 18.45 27.13 0.54
N GLY A 10 17.17 26.94 0.82
CA GLY A 10 16.14 27.95 0.61
C GLY A 10 16.51 29.27 1.30
N GLY A 11 16.45 30.38 0.54
CA GLY A 11 16.78 31.71 1.04
C GLY A 11 18.28 31.99 1.20
N ILE A 12 19.18 31.12 0.73
CA ILE A 12 20.64 31.35 0.78
C ILE A 12 21.13 32.41 -0.23
N GLY A 13 20.29 32.89 -1.14
CA GLY A 13 20.70 33.78 -2.25
C GLY A 13 21.08 33.03 -3.53
N LYS A 14 20.70 31.75 -3.64
CA LYS A 14 20.93 30.89 -4.81
C LYS A 14 20.37 31.53 -6.10
N SER A 15 19.06 31.82 -6.14
CA SER A 15 18.40 32.36 -7.33
C SER A 15 19.01 33.70 -7.78
N THR A 16 19.37 34.56 -6.83
CA THR A 16 20.09 35.82 -7.10
C THR A 16 21.45 35.56 -7.77
N ILE A 17 22.25 34.62 -7.26
CA ILE A 17 23.54 34.26 -7.86
C ILE A 17 23.34 33.63 -9.25
N SER A 18 22.40 32.72 -9.39
CA SER A 18 22.05 32.04 -10.65
C SER A 18 21.67 33.03 -11.75
N ALA A 19 20.78 33.99 -11.46
CA ALA A 19 20.36 35.02 -12.40
C ALA A 19 21.53 35.93 -12.84
N ASN A 20 22.34 36.37 -11.88
CA ASN A 20 23.53 37.19 -12.17
C ASN A 20 24.58 36.41 -12.98
N LEU A 21 24.76 35.12 -12.72
CA LEU A 21 25.66 34.24 -13.47
C LEU A 21 25.17 34.07 -14.92
N SER A 22 23.87 33.83 -15.13
CA SER A 22 23.29 33.76 -16.47
C SER A 22 23.54 35.04 -17.27
N TYR A 23 23.32 36.21 -16.66
CA TYR A 23 23.62 37.50 -17.29
C TYR A 23 25.11 37.62 -17.64
N ALA A 24 26.02 37.30 -16.71
CA ALA A 24 27.47 37.42 -16.95
C ALA A 24 27.98 36.47 -18.05
N LEU A 25 27.39 35.28 -18.18
CA LEU A 25 27.71 34.35 -19.26
C LEU A 25 27.20 34.86 -20.62
N ALA A 26 26.01 35.47 -20.65
CA ALA A 26 25.47 36.10 -21.85
C ALA A 26 26.28 37.34 -22.27
N GLU A 27 26.74 38.16 -21.33
CA GLU A 27 27.67 39.29 -21.58
C GLU A 27 28.98 38.82 -22.23
N LYS A 28 29.43 37.60 -21.93
CA LYS A 28 30.59 36.94 -22.56
C LYS A 28 30.26 36.27 -23.90
N GLY A 29 29.09 36.55 -24.48
CA GLY A 29 28.68 36.10 -25.82
C GLY A 29 28.15 34.67 -25.88
N LYS A 30 27.77 34.05 -24.75
CA LYS A 30 27.17 32.71 -24.72
C LYS A 30 25.66 32.79 -24.84
N ARG A 31 25.05 31.86 -25.58
CA ARG A 31 23.60 31.65 -25.60
C ARG A 31 23.21 30.85 -24.35
N VAL A 32 22.52 31.50 -23.41
CA VAL A 32 22.20 30.93 -22.10
C VAL A 32 20.69 30.63 -22.00
N LEU A 33 20.37 29.44 -21.52
CA LEU A 33 19.03 29.07 -21.04
C LEU A 33 19.06 28.99 -19.52
N HIS A 34 18.17 29.72 -18.85
CA HIS A 34 17.97 29.72 -17.41
C HIS A 34 16.65 29.03 -17.08
N ILE A 35 16.68 27.95 -16.30
CA ILE A 35 15.50 27.20 -15.88
C ILE A 35 15.41 27.22 -14.36
N GLY A 36 14.39 27.90 -13.84
CA GLY A 36 14.03 27.87 -12.44
C GLY A 36 13.34 26.56 -12.08
N CYS A 37 13.89 25.82 -11.12
CA CYS A 37 13.40 24.51 -10.69
C CYS A 37 12.95 24.57 -9.21
N ASP A 38 12.32 25.68 -8.84
CA ASP A 38 11.82 25.95 -7.49
C ASP A 38 10.30 26.25 -7.56
N PRO A 39 9.46 25.64 -6.70
CA PRO A 39 8.04 25.97 -6.58
C PRO A 39 7.75 27.47 -6.40
N LYS A 40 8.71 28.23 -5.84
CA LYS A 40 8.60 29.68 -5.61
C LYS A 40 8.67 30.53 -6.88
N HIS A 41 9.09 29.96 -8.01
CA HIS A 41 9.09 30.59 -9.34
C HIS A 41 9.69 32.01 -9.39
N ASP A 42 10.76 32.28 -8.64
CA ASP A 42 11.35 33.62 -8.46
C ASP A 42 12.74 33.81 -9.11
N SER A 43 13.28 32.78 -9.78
CA SER A 43 14.65 32.77 -10.30
C SER A 43 14.84 33.63 -11.55
N THR A 44 13.81 33.72 -12.39
CA THR A 44 13.85 34.48 -13.66
C THR A 44 13.46 35.95 -13.50
N ARG A 45 12.94 36.35 -12.33
CA ARG A 45 12.38 37.68 -12.07
C ARG A 45 13.31 38.83 -12.43
N LEU A 46 14.60 38.73 -12.07
CA LEU A 46 15.60 39.77 -12.33
C LEU A 46 16.04 39.81 -13.81
N LEU A 47 15.98 38.69 -14.51
CA LEU A 47 16.33 38.59 -15.92
C LEU A 47 15.21 39.13 -16.81
N LEU A 48 13.95 39.02 -16.36
CA LEU A 48 12.78 39.47 -17.11
C LEU A 48 12.32 40.89 -16.77
N GLY A 49 13.07 41.64 -15.96
CA GLY A 49 12.67 42.98 -15.54
C GLY A 49 11.34 43.02 -14.77
N GLY A 50 10.96 41.89 -14.15
CA GLY A 50 9.71 41.76 -13.39
C GLY A 50 8.48 41.41 -14.23
N ALA A 51 8.65 41.05 -15.50
CA ALA A 51 7.56 40.48 -16.27
C ALA A 51 7.08 39.17 -15.64
N ASN A 52 5.76 38.96 -15.62
CA ASN A 52 5.17 37.70 -15.19
C ASN A 52 5.52 36.62 -16.22
N GLN A 53 6.09 35.52 -15.74
CA GLN A 53 6.36 34.35 -16.55
C GLN A 53 5.37 33.25 -16.18
N THR A 54 4.66 32.73 -17.18
CA THR A 54 3.83 31.54 -17.01
C THR A 54 4.72 30.36 -16.67
N THR A 55 4.45 29.67 -15.55
CA THR A 55 5.23 28.49 -15.20
C THR A 55 4.85 27.32 -16.09
N VAL A 56 5.77 26.38 -16.31
CA VAL A 56 5.49 25.19 -17.12
C VAL A 56 4.36 24.37 -16.52
N LEU A 57 4.29 24.26 -15.18
CA LEU A 57 3.21 23.55 -14.51
C LEU A 57 1.86 24.25 -14.65
N ASP A 58 1.78 25.57 -14.50
CA ASP A 58 0.53 26.30 -14.70
C ASP A 58 0.06 26.19 -16.16
N TYR A 59 0.98 26.32 -17.11
CA TYR A 59 0.68 26.12 -18.53
C TYR A 59 0.19 24.69 -18.81
N MET A 60 0.76 23.67 -18.16
CA MET A 60 0.27 22.31 -18.28
C MET A 60 -1.14 22.11 -17.69
N LYS A 61 -1.46 22.86 -16.62
CA LYS A 61 -2.78 22.85 -15.97
C LYS A 61 -3.84 23.51 -16.86
N GLU A 62 -3.50 24.64 -17.49
CA GLU A 62 -4.44 25.46 -18.26
C GLU A 62 -4.54 25.07 -19.73
N VAL A 63 -3.43 24.68 -20.36
CA VAL A 63 -3.36 24.45 -21.82
C VAL A 63 -3.28 22.95 -22.16
N PRO A 64 -4.22 22.42 -22.97
CA PRO A 64 -4.19 21.03 -23.44
C PRO A 64 -2.94 20.71 -24.27
N SER A 65 -2.41 19.49 -24.13
CA SER A 65 -1.17 19.06 -24.81
C SER A 65 -1.05 19.36 -26.32
N PRO A 66 -2.07 19.19 -27.17
CA PRO A 66 -1.93 19.46 -28.62
C PRO A 66 -1.83 20.94 -28.98
N GLU A 67 -2.21 21.84 -28.06
CA GLU A 67 -2.19 23.30 -28.26
C GLU A 67 -0.94 23.95 -27.68
N ARG A 68 -0.09 23.16 -27.01
CA ARG A 68 1.10 23.66 -26.31
C ARG A 68 2.17 24.09 -27.30
N ASN A 69 2.69 25.30 -27.10
CA ASN A 69 3.81 25.85 -27.86
C ASN A 69 4.94 26.27 -26.91
N LEU A 70 6.17 26.11 -27.38
CA LEU A 70 7.35 26.45 -26.58
C LEU A 70 7.49 27.96 -26.34
N GLU A 71 7.02 28.77 -27.30
CA GLU A 71 7.11 30.23 -27.28
C GLU A 71 6.33 30.85 -26.13
N ASP A 72 5.30 30.16 -25.63
CA ASP A 72 4.50 30.59 -24.47
C ASP A 72 5.24 30.40 -23.13
N LEU A 73 6.29 29.58 -23.13
CA LEU A 73 7.05 29.19 -21.94
C LEU A 73 8.45 29.80 -21.88
N VAL A 74 9.03 30.14 -23.03
CA VAL A 74 10.41 30.62 -23.16
C VAL A 74 10.44 32.11 -23.43
N LEU A 75 10.74 32.90 -22.40
CA LEU A 75 10.80 34.35 -22.51
C LEU A 75 12.23 34.86 -22.74
N ASP A 76 12.36 35.97 -23.46
CA ASP A 76 13.61 36.70 -23.64
C ASP A 76 13.87 37.64 -22.45
N GLY A 77 14.92 37.35 -21.69
CA GLY A 77 15.42 38.21 -20.62
C GLY A 77 16.57 39.12 -21.07
N SER A 78 17.06 39.90 -20.12
CA SER A 78 18.22 40.78 -20.26
C SER A 78 19.41 40.05 -20.89
N MET A 79 20.12 40.74 -21.79
CA MET A 79 21.23 40.18 -22.57
C MET A 79 20.89 38.94 -23.42
N GLY A 80 19.61 38.71 -23.74
CA GLY A 80 19.16 37.60 -24.57
C GLY A 80 19.19 36.25 -23.85
N VAL A 81 19.21 36.24 -22.52
CA VAL A 81 19.06 35.01 -21.72
C VAL A 81 17.64 34.49 -21.90
N LYS A 82 17.50 33.24 -22.36
CA LYS A 82 16.20 32.58 -22.43
C LYS A 82 15.80 32.10 -21.03
N CYS A 83 14.59 32.42 -20.59
CA CYS A 83 14.09 32.14 -19.25
C CYS A 83 12.91 31.18 -19.29
N VAL A 84 12.87 30.24 -18.33
CA VAL A 84 11.77 29.30 -18.08
C VAL A 84 11.65 29.08 -16.57
N GLU A 85 10.44 28.92 -16.04
CA GLU A 85 10.17 28.54 -14.65
C GLU A 85 9.32 27.28 -14.61
N ALA A 86 9.73 26.28 -13.85
CA ALA A 86 8.96 25.07 -13.65
C ALA A 86 7.65 25.36 -12.91
N GLY A 87 7.72 26.16 -11.84
CA GLY A 87 6.62 26.34 -10.90
C GLY A 87 6.52 25.18 -9.90
N GLY A 88 5.40 25.12 -9.19
CA GLY A 88 5.10 24.05 -8.24
C GLY A 88 3.60 23.95 -7.99
N PRO A 89 3.14 22.83 -7.40
CA PRO A 89 1.74 22.70 -7.03
C PRO A 89 1.41 23.56 -5.82
N GLU A 90 0.11 23.65 -5.50
CA GLU A 90 -0.35 24.42 -4.35
C GLU A 90 0.29 23.91 -3.04
N PRO A 91 0.70 24.82 -2.11
CA PRO A 91 1.29 24.39 -0.87
C PRO A 91 0.39 23.41 -0.10
N GLY A 92 0.91 22.21 0.16
CA GLY A 92 0.19 21.16 0.88
C GLY A 92 -0.52 20.13 -0.02
N ILE A 93 -0.61 20.38 -1.33
CA ILE A 93 -1.26 19.48 -2.30
C ILE A 93 -0.27 19.12 -3.41
N GLY A 94 -0.20 17.84 -3.77
CA GLY A 94 0.52 17.41 -4.97
C GLY A 94 2.03 17.20 -4.83
N CYS A 95 2.67 16.70 -5.89
CA CYS A 95 4.08 16.30 -5.85
C CYS A 95 4.99 17.25 -6.65
N ALA A 96 5.60 18.22 -5.97
CA ALA A 96 6.53 19.18 -6.59
C ALA A 96 7.73 18.48 -7.28
N GLY A 97 8.24 17.39 -6.68
CA GLY A 97 9.29 16.58 -7.29
C GLY A 97 8.87 16.00 -8.64
N ARG A 98 7.63 15.49 -8.76
CA ARG A 98 7.09 14.99 -10.04
C ARG A 98 6.87 16.13 -11.02
N GLY A 99 6.43 17.29 -10.54
CA GLY A 99 6.27 18.50 -11.35
C GLY A 99 7.55 18.93 -12.07
N ILE A 100 8.72 18.82 -11.41
CA ILE A 100 10.01 19.07 -12.06
C ILE A 100 10.24 18.07 -13.21
N ILE A 101 10.02 16.77 -13.01
CA ILE A 101 10.16 15.76 -14.08
C ILE A 101 9.28 16.10 -15.28
N SER A 102 8.01 16.43 -15.04
CA SER A 102 7.05 16.74 -16.07
C SER A 102 7.36 18.05 -16.80
N THR A 103 7.98 19.02 -16.11
CA THR A 103 8.51 20.24 -16.72
C THR A 103 9.58 19.90 -17.76
N PHE A 104 10.58 19.11 -17.40
CA PHE A 104 11.65 18.70 -18.32
C PHE A 104 11.10 17.95 -19.54
N ASN A 105 10.25 16.94 -19.31
CA ASN A 105 9.61 16.19 -20.39
C ASN A 105 8.80 17.10 -21.32
N THR A 106 8.08 18.10 -20.76
CA THR A 106 7.28 19.04 -21.56
C THR A 106 8.18 19.92 -22.43
N LEU A 107 9.26 20.47 -21.89
CA LEU A 107 10.19 21.29 -22.66
C LEU A 107 10.87 20.48 -23.77
N GLU A 108 11.30 19.24 -23.48
CA GLU A 108 11.86 18.32 -24.47
C GLU A 108 10.86 18.01 -25.60
N ASN A 109 9.61 17.66 -25.25
CA ASN A 109 8.55 17.37 -26.21
C ASN A 109 8.20 18.57 -27.09
N LEU A 110 8.22 19.79 -26.54
CA LEU A 110 8.00 21.03 -27.27
C LEU A 110 9.23 21.46 -28.10
N GLY A 111 10.33 20.72 -28.02
CA GLY A 111 11.50 20.91 -28.88
C GLY A 111 12.45 21.99 -28.37
N ILE A 112 12.58 22.18 -27.05
CA ILE A 112 13.59 23.09 -26.48
C ILE A 112 15.00 22.79 -26.99
N ASP A 113 15.30 21.53 -27.29
CA ASP A 113 16.61 21.09 -27.81
C ASP A 113 16.86 21.48 -29.27
N ARG A 114 15.84 21.96 -30.00
CA ARG A 114 16.04 22.56 -31.32
C ARG A 114 16.76 23.91 -31.23
N TYR A 115 16.68 24.57 -30.06
CA TYR A 115 17.42 25.79 -29.80
C TYR A 115 18.86 25.45 -29.44
N GLN A 116 19.79 26.10 -30.11
CA GLN A 116 21.21 25.92 -29.82
C GLN A 116 21.62 26.81 -28.65
N PHE A 117 21.71 26.21 -27.46
CA PHE A 117 22.28 26.86 -26.28
C PHE A 117 23.73 26.45 -26.08
N ASP A 118 24.56 27.40 -25.69
CA ASP A 118 25.94 27.14 -25.30
C ASP A 118 25.96 26.64 -23.84
N ILE A 119 25.14 27.24 -22.98
CA ILE A 119 25.01 26.90 -21.55
C ILE A 119 23.53 26.77 -21.15
N LYS A 120 23.17 25.69 -20.45
CA LYS A 120 21.90 25.55 -19.72
C LYS A 120 22.18 25.63 -18.22
N LEU A 121 21.48 26.50 -17.49
CA LEU A 121 21.61 26.70 -16.04
C LEU A 121 20.31 26.30 -15.36
N TYR A 122 20.39 25.35 -14.44
CA TYR A 122 19.27 24.90 -13.60
C TYR A 122 19.41 25.48 -12.19
N ASP A 123 18.41 26.26 -11.76
CA ASP A 123 18.35 26.84 -10.43
C ASP A 123 17.46 25.98 -9.51
N VAL A 124 18.05 25.11 -8.70
CA VAL A 124 17.31 24.01 -8.04
C VAL A 124 17.26 24.18 -6.52
N LEU A 125 16.08 23.91 -5.93
CA LEU A 125 15.92 23.90 -4.47
C LEU A 125 16.74 22.77 -3.83
N GLY A 126 17.66 23.13 -2.93
CA GLY A 126 18.56 22.17 -2.26
C GLY A 126 18.10 21.65 -0.90
N ASP A 127 17.00 22.19 -0.35
CA ASP A 127 16.50 21.82 0.98
C ASP A 127 15.82 20.46 1.02
N VAL A 128 15.13 20.08 -0.07
CA VAL A 128 14.32 18.87 -0.16
C VAL A 128 14.76 18.07 -1.39
N VAL A 129 15.78 17.24 -1.24
CA VAL A 129 16.26 16.37 -2.33
C VAL A 129 15.49 15.05 -2.30
N CYS A 130 14.21 15.09 -2.68
CA CYS A 130 13.45 13.88 -2.99
C CYS A 130 13.77 13.40 -4.42
N GLY A 131 13.33 12.20 -4.81
CA GLY A 131 13.67 11.61 -6.11
C GLY A 131 13.37 12.50 -7.34
N GLY A 132 12.40 13.41 -7.24
CA GLY A 132 12.06 14.37 -8.28
C GLY A 132 12.99 15.59 -8.36
N PHE A 133 13.29 16.24 -7.24
CA PHE A 133 14.28 17.33 -7.18
C PHE A 133 15.72 16.86 -7.42
N ALA A 134 15.95 15.54 -7.39
CA ALA A 134 17.22 14.94 -7.78
C ALA A 134 17.37 14.77 -9.31
N ILE A 135 16.36 15.07 -10.14
CA ILE A 135 16.46 14.95 -11.61
C ILE A 135 17.60 15.81 -12.18
N PRO A 136 17.74 17.10 -11.84
CA PRO A 136 18.85 17.89 -12.35
C PRO A 136 20.22 17.44 -11.80
N LEU A 137 20.27 16.57 -10.78
CA LEU A 137 21.52 15.92 -10.37
C LEU A 137 21.92 14.77 -11.30
N ARG A 138 21.05 14.27 -12.18
CA ARG A 138 21.40 13.16 -13.06
C ARG A 138 22.30 13.62 -14.21
N LYS A 139 23.08 12.69 -14.77
CA LYS A 139 24.12 13.01 -15.76
C LYS A 139 23.56 13.54 -17.07
N GLU A 140 22.31 13.20 -17.38
CA GLU A 140 21.60 13.66 -18.56
C GLU A 140 21.30 15.18 -18.50
N TYR A 141 21.15 15.73 -17.29
CA TYR A 141 20.71 17.12 -17.08
C TYR A 141 21.81 18.05 -16.55
N ALA A 142 22.85 17.56 -15.87
CA ALA A 142 23.94 18.43 -15.41
C ALA A 142 25.31 17.79 -15.61
N ASP A 143 26.17 18.50 -16.35
CA ASP A 143 27.58 18.18 -16.51
C ASP A 143 28.38 18.62 -15.28
N ALA A 144 27.98 19.73 -14.65
CA ALA A 144 28.61 20.27 -13.44
C ALA A 144 27.61 20.79 -12.40
N VAL A 145 27.89 20.54 -11.12
CA VAL A 145 27.05 20.98 -9.99
C VAL A 145 27.80 21.96 -9.10
N TYR A 146 27.18 23.11 -8.85
CA TYR A 146 27.64 24.13 -7.89
C TYR A 146 26.76 24.13 -6.64
N LEU A 147 27.39 24.26 -5.47
CA LEU A 147 26.69 24.32 -4.19
C LEU A 147 26.84 25.72 -3.57
N VAL A 148 25.75 26.47 -3.49
CA VAL A 148 25.68 27.75 -2.80
C VAL A 148 25.42 27.51 -1.31
N THR A 149 26.33 27.97 -0.46
CA THR A 149 26.23 27.80 0.99
C THR A 149 26.83 28.97 1.76
N SER A 150 26.45 29.14 3.02
CA SER A 150 27.13 29.99 4.00
C SER A 150 27.90 29.14 5.02
N GLY A 151 28.52 29.77 6.01
CA GLY A 151 29.11 29.09 7.17
C GLY A 151 28.08 28.65 8.22
N GLU A 152 26.78 28.85 7.98
CA GLU A 152 25.74 28.39 8.91
C GLU A 152 25.56 26.87 8.81
N PHE A 153 25.38 26.22 9.97
CA PHE A 153 25.22 24.76 10.05
C PHE A 153 24.15 24.21 9.12
N MET A 154 22.95 24.81 9.10
CA MET A 154 21.86 24.32 8.25
C MET A 154 22.14 24.46 6.74
N SER A 155 22.92 25.47 6.34
CA SER A 155 23.33 25.62 4.94
C SER A 155 24.34 24.55 4.54
N ILE A 156 25.30 24.27 5.42
CA ILE A 156 26.28 23.19 5.25
C ILE A 156 25.59 21.83 5.26
N TYR A 157 24.61 21.62 6.13
CA TYR A 157 23.82 20.40 6.20
C TYR A 157 23.08 20.13 4.89
N ALA A 158 22.43 21.15 4.30
CA ALA A 158 21.80 21.05 2.99
C ALA A 158 22.82 20.72 1.88
N ALA A 159 23.95 21.44 1.83
CA ALA A 159 25.03 21.17 0.89
C ALA A 159 25.55 19.72 1.00
N ASN A 160 25.71 19.20 2.22
CA ASN A 160 26.14 17.82 2.46
C ASN A 160 25.09 16.79 2.00
N ASN A 161 23.80 17.06 2.17
CA ASN A 161 22.74 16.18 1.68
C ASN A 161 22.69 16.13 0.15
N ILE A 162 22.97 17.24 -0.54
CA ILE A 162 23.13 17.23 -2.00
C ILE A 162 24.31 16.36 -2.41
N LEU A 163 25.45 16.43 -1.70
CA LEU A 163 26.59 15.53 -1.94
C LEU A 163 26.25 14.05 -1.70
N LYS A 164 25.45 13.74 -0.66
CA LYS A 164 24.91 12.38 -0.44
C LYS A 164 24.06 11.94 -1.63
N GLY A 165 23.20 12.83 -2.14
CA GLY A 165 22.38 12.59 -3.34
C GLY A 165 23.25 12.32 -4.58
N MET A 166 24.24 13.17 -4.84
CA MET A 166 25.17 13.01 -5.97
C MET A 166 25.93 11.69 -5.92
N ARG A 167 26.37 11.23 -4.73
CA ARG A 167 27.06 9.93 -4.58
C ARG A 167 26.20 8.74 -5.04
N ASN A 168 24.86 8.86 -5.02
CA ASN A 168 23.98 7.81 -5.52
C ASN A 168 23.92 7.77 -7.06
N PHE A 169 24.21 8.89 -7.74
CA PHE A 169 24.17 8.99 -9.20
C PHE A 169 25.57 8.94 -9.84
N ASP A 170 26.62 9.32 -9.10
CA ASP A 170 27.99 9.44 -9.58
C ASP A 170 28.86 8.26 -9.12
N SER A 171 28.76 7.14 -9.84
CA SER A 171 29.62 5.97 -9.62
C SER A 171 30.86 5.92 -10.51
N ILE A 172 30.97 6.78 -11.55
CA ILE A 172 32.01 6.66 -12.59
C ILE A 172 32.76 7.97 -12.91
N SER A 173 32.11 9.16 -12.89
CA SER A 173 32.75 10.43 -13.29
C SER A 173 32.49 11.58 -12.32
N PRO A 174 33.51 12.35 -11.88
CA PRO A 174 33.35 13.52 -11.03
C PRO A 174 32.48 14.61 -11.67
N ARG A 175 31.52 15.18 -10.95
CA ARG A 175 30.63 16.26 -11.44
C ARG A 175 30.49 17.48 -10.53
N VAL A 176 31.08 17.48 -9.33
CA VAL A 176 30.99 18.64 -8.42
C VAL A 176 32.00 19.70 -8.88
N ALA A 177 31.53 20.89 -9.23
CA ALA A 177 32.41 22.00 -9.60
C ALA A 177 33.06 22.63 -8.35
N GLY A 178 32.27 22.88 -7.31
CA GLY A 178 32.75 23.39 -6.04
C GLY A 178 31.70 24.17 -5.25
N LEU A 179 32.14 24.81 -4.17
CA LEU A 179 31.31 25.60 -3.27
C LEU A 179 31.33 27.07 -3.68
N ILE A 180 30.17 27.71 -3.68
CA ILE A 180 30.01 29.15 -3.78
C ILE A 180 29.69 29.63 -2.36
N PHE A 181 30.67 30.26 -1.71
CA PHE A 181 30.48 30.78 -0.36
C PHE A 181 29.74 32.11 -0.42
N ASN A 182 28.49 32.14 0.04
CA ASN A 182 27.72 33.37 0.18
C ASN A 182 27.73 33.86 1.63
N SER A 183 28.54 34.87 1.90
CA SER A 183 28.79 35.35 3.26
C SER A 183 27.57 36.09 3.84
N ARG A 184 27.19 35.79 5.10
CA ARG A 184 26.27 36.64 5.88
C ARG A 184 27.02 37.67 6.74
N GLY A 185 28.33 37.81 6.59
CA GLY A 185 29.12 38.85 7.26
C GLY A 185 29.36 38.59 8.75
N ARG A 186 29.44 37.32 9.17
CA ARG A 186 29.90 36.93 10.51
C ARG A 186 31.30 36.31 10.45
N ASP A 187 32.16 36.63 11.42
CA ASP A 187 33.56 36.22 11.43
C ASP A 187 33.76 34.69 11.52
N GLU A 188 32.85 33.99 12.19
CA GLU A 188 32.94 32.53 12.39
C GLU A 188 32.56 31.71 11.14
N GLU A 189 31.93 32.34 10.13
CA GLU A 189 31.47 31.62 8.93
C GLU A 189 32.62 31.11 8.07
N GLU A 190 33.71 31.89 7.96
CA GLU A 190 34.85 31.57 7.10
C GLU A 190 35.54 30.28 7.56
N TRP A 191 35.78 30.16 8.88
CA TRP A 191 36.37 28.96 9.45
C TRP A 191 35.49 27.73 9.21
N MET A 192 34.17 27.88 9.36
CA MET A 192 33.22 26.78 9.22
C MET A 192 33.14 26.29 7.76
N ILE A 193 33.05 27.21 6.79
CA ILE A 193 32.98 26.84 5.37
C ILE A 193 34.30 26.25 4.86
N GLU A 194 35.45 26.79 5.29
CA GLU A 194 36.76 26.24 4.93
C GLU A 194 37.00 24.86 5.54
N SER A 195 36.51 24.64 6.76
CA SER A 195 36.60 23.34 7.41
C SER A 195 35.70 22.31 6.73
N PHE A 196 34.47 22.69 6.36
CA PHE A 196 33.60 21.85 5.55
C PHE A 196 34.23 21.53 4.18
N ALA A 197 34.67 22.55 3.44
CA ALA A 197 35.30 22.40 2.13
C ALA A 197 36.48 21.42 2.14
N ARG A 198 37.36 21.54 3.15
CA ARG A 198 38.48 20.59 3.35
C ARG A 198 37.99 19.18 3.65
N ALA A 199 36.98 19.04 4.51
CA ALA A 199 36.45 17.74 4.93
C ALA A 199 35.80 16.98 3.77
N VAL A 200 35.08 17.67 2.87
CA VAL A 200 34.45 17.05 1.69
C VAL A 200 35.34 17.06 0.44
N GLY A 201 36.55 17.63 0.52
CA GLY A 201 37.51 17.68 -0.59
C GLY A 201 37.07 18.57 -1.75
N LEU A 202 36.30 19.63 -1.49
CA LEU A 202 35.79 20.53 -2.52
C LEU A 202 36.45 21.92 -2.46
N PRO A 203 36.73 22.55 -3.60
CA PRO A 203 37.24 23.92 -3.63
C PRO A 203 36.11 24.93 -3.37
N ILE A 204 36.44 26.03 -2.70
CA ILE A 204 35.61 27.24 -2.68
C ILE A 204 35.95 28.04 -3.94
N ILE A 205 35.01 28.11 -4.88
CA ILE A 205 35.24 28.71 -6.21
C ILE A 205 35.26 30.23 -6.12
N VAL A 206 34.29 30.80 -5.41
CA VAL A 206 34.17 32.23 -5.17
C VAL A 206 33.64 32.49 -3.77
N ARG A 207 33.99 33.67 -3.24
CA ARG A 207 33.48 34.21 -1.98
C ARG A 207 32.65 35.44 -2.29
N MET A 208 31.33 35.33 -2.15
CA MET A 208 30.41 36.42 -2.41
C MET A 208 30.32 37.32 -1.17
N PRO A 209 30.67 38.62 -1.28
CA PRO A 209 30.60 39.53 -0.16
C PRO A 209 29.15 39.89 0.17
N ARG A 210 28.88 40.11 1.46
CA ARG A 210 27.62 40.73 1.88
C ARG A 210 27.58 42.18 1.37
N SER A 211 26.60 42.49 0.52
CA SER A 211 26.50 43.82 -0.11
C SER A 211 25.06 44.28 -0.26
N ASP A 212 24.79 45.54 0.10
CA ASP A 212 23.49 46.18 -0.12
C ASP A 212 23.19 46.41 -1.62
N LEU A 213 24.18 46.23 -2.50
CA LEU A 213 24.00 46.34 -3.94
C LEU A 213 23.04 45.28 -4.49
N PHE A 214 23.00 44.09 -3.90
CA PHE A 214 22.01 43.06 -4.26
C PHE A 214 20.58 43.53 -3.99
N ALA A 215 20.31 44.04 -2.79
CA ALA A 215 19.00 44.58 -2.45
C ALA A 215 18.62 45.79 -3.30
N LYS A 216 19.60 46.66 -3.65
CA LYS A 216 19.37 47.78 -4.58
C LYS A 216 19.05 47.29 -5.99
N ALA A 217 19.74 46.29 -6.50
CA ALA A 217 19.48 45.72 -7.82
C ALA A 217 18.11 45.02 -7.86
N GLU A 218 17.76 44.25 -6.83
CA GLU A 218 16.44 43.61 -6.69
C GLU A 218 15.28 44.62 -6.65
N ARG A 219 15.47 45.78 -6.01
CA ARG A 219 14.49 46.87 -6.02
C ARG A 219 14.29 47.49 -7.40
N ASN A 220 15.34 47.51 -8.22
CA ASN A 220 15.26 47.96 -9.62
C ASN A 220 14.91 46.81 -10.58
N ILE A 221 14.71 45.60 -10.07
CA ILE A 221 14.40 44.39 -10.84
C ILE A 221 15.44 44.12 -11.95
N GLN A 222 16.71 44.33 -11.61
CA GLN A 222 17.84 44.09 -12.50
C GLN A 222 18.89 43.25 -11.79
N THR A 223 19.79 42.64 -12.55
CA THR A 223 20.95 41.95 -11.96
C THR A 223 21.99 42.97 -11.49
N VAL A 224 22.82 42.61 -10.50
CA VAL A 224 23.93 43.47 -10.02
C VAL A 224 24.97 43.66 -11.12
N VAL A 225 25.19 42.63 -11.95
CA VAL A 225 26.11 42.70 -13.10
C VAL A 225 25.67 43.76 -14.10
N GLU A 226 24.35 43.89 -14.31
CA GLU A 226 23.74 44.86 -15.21
C GLU A 226 23.82 46.30 -14.69
N ILE A 227 23.33 46.56 -13.48
CA ILE A 227 23.17 47.93 -12.96
C ILE A 227 24.45 48.47 -12.26
N PHE A 228 25.30 47.59 -11.73
CA PHE A 228 26.55 47.95 -11.04
C PHE A 228 27.77 47.21 -11.62
N PRO A 229 28.13 47.44 -12.89
CA PRO A 229 29.11 46.63 -13.62
C PRO A 229 30.53 46.67 -13.04
N ASN A 230 30.90 47.74 -12.33
CA ASN A 230 32.22 47.95 -11.75
C ASN A 230 32.31 47.56 -10.25
N SER A 231 31.22 47.04 -9.69
CA SER A 231 31.16 46.71 -8.26
C SER A 231 31.97 45.46 -7.91
N GLU A 232 32.31 45.31 -6.62
CA GLU A 232 32.97 44.11 -6.11
C GLU A 232 32.13 42.83 -6.33
N PRO A 233 30.83 42.77 -6.00
CA PRO A 233 30.01 41.59 -6.30
C PRO A 233 30.03 41.21 -7.79
N THR A 234 29.99 42.20 -8.69
CA THR A 234 30.07 41.94 -10.14
C THR A 234 31.39 41.30 -10.53
N ARG A 235 32.52 41.77 -9.98
CA ARG A 235 33.83 41.14 -10.23
C ARG A 235 33.86 39.67 -9.78
N VAL A 236 33.27 39.36 -8.64
CA VAL A 236 33.15 37.99 -8.13
C VAL A 236 32.28 37.12 -9.04
N ILE A 237 31.12 37.62 -9.48
CA ILE A 237 30.23 36.90 -10.40
C ILE A 237 30.91 36.67 -11.76
N LYS A 238 31.62 37.66 -12.30
CA LYS A 238 32.37 37.50 -13.56
C LYS A 238 33.46 36.44 -13.43
N SER A 239 34.15 36.37 -12.28
CA SER A 239 35.11 35.28 -12.00
C SER A 239 34.44 33.90 -11.92
N LEU A 240 33.22 33.81 -11.39
CA LEU A 240 32.44 32.56 -11.40
C LEU A 240 32.06 32.17 -12.82
N ALA A 241 31.64 33.13 -13.65
CA ALA A 241 31.36 32.90 -15.07
C ALA A 241 32.61 32.39 -15.82
N ASP A 242 33.78 32.98 -15.57
CA ASP A 242 35.06 32.51 -16.13
C ASP A 242 35.38 31.06 -15.73
N HIS A 243 35.12 30.71 -14.46
CA HIS A 243 35.29 29.34 -13.98
C HIS A 243 34.35 28.34 -14.70
N VAL A 244 33.09 28.70 -14.93
CA VAL A 244 32.14 27.88 -15.71
C VAL A 244 32.66 27.65 -17.13
N LEU A 245 33.19 28.70 -17.79
CA LEU A 245 33.73 28.60 -19.14
C LEU A 245 34.94 27.66 -19.20
N LEU A 246 35.88 27.82 -18.27
CA LEU A 246 37.07 26.96 -18.19
C LEU A 246 36.72 25.48 -17.98
N ILE A 247 35.70 25.18 -17.16
CA ILE A 247 35.20 23.80 -17.02
C ILE A 247 34.56 23.33 -18.33
N SER A 248 33.72 24.15 -18.96
CA SER A 248 33.03 23.78 -20.20
C SER A 248 33.99 23.48 -21.36
N GLU A 249 35.19 24.06 -21.33
CA GLU A 249 36.27 23.84 -22.30
C GLU A 249 37.19 22.68 -21.93
N GLY A 250 36.98 22.03 -20.77
CA GLY A 250 37.80 20.93 -20.26
C GLY A 250 39.14 21.36 -19.62
N SER A 251 39.32 22.66 -19.37
CA SER A 251 40.54 23.22 -18.77
C SER A 251 40.64 23.01 -17.27
N LEU A 252 39.51 22.70 -16.60
CA LEU A 252 39.44 22.42 -15.16
C LEU A 252 38.74 21.08 -14.88
N SER A 253 39.21 20.38 -13.85
CA SER A 253 38.67 19.09 -13.44
C SER A 253 37.59 19.23 -12.37
N LEU A 254 36.48 18.52 -12.58
CA LEU A 254 35.42 18.35 -11.59
C LEU A 254 35.85 17.42 -10.46
N LYS A 255 35.17 17.50 -9.32
CA LYS A 255 35.48 16.76 -8.09
C LYS A 255 34.41 15.74 -7.75
N SER A 256 34.81 14.66 -7.09
CA SER A 256 33.90 13.63 -6.59
C SER A 256 33.26 14.09 -5.28
N PRO A 257 31.99 13.75 -5.04
CA PRO A 257 31.33 14.09 -3.79
C PRO A 257 31.83 13.19 -2.65
N HIS A 258 32.41 13.78 -1.59
CA HIS A 258 32.76 13.07 -0.35
C HIS A 258 31.91 13.60 0.82
N PRO A 259 30.61 13.22 0.89
CA PRO A 259 29.73 13.71 1.95
C PRO A 259 30.15 13.17 3.34
N LEU A 260 29.96 14.00 4.35
CA LEU A 260 30.14 13.65 5.76
C LEU A 260 28.92 12.90 6.31
N SER A 261 29.14 12.05 7.33
CA SER A 261 28.05 11.50 8.15
C SER A 261 27.41 12.59 9.02
N ASP A 262 26.23 12.31 9.58
CA ASP A 262 25.55 13.27 10.47
C ASP A 262 26.36 13.51 11.76
N GLU A 263 27.05 12.49 12.25
CA GLU A 263 27.98 12.59 13.39
C GLU A 263 29.19 13.47 13.05
N GLN A 264 29.80 13.27 11.88
CA GLN A 264 30.92 14.10 11.40
C GLN A 264 30.51 15.56 11.18
N LEU A 265 29.29 15.82 10.70
CA LEU A 265 28.77 17.19 10.58
C LEU A 265 28.58 17.84 11.95
N ASN A 266 28.06 17.11 12.93
CA ASN A 266 27.90 17.61 14.30
C ASN A 266 29.26 17.89 14.96
N ASP A 267 30.25 17.02 14.73
CA ASP A 267 31.62 17.24 15.20
C ASP A 267 32.25 18.47 14.56
N LEU A 268 32.07 18.65 13.24
CA LEU A 268 32.51 19.84 12.51
C LEU A 268 31.88 21.11 13.10
N ALA A 269 30.57 21.08 13.34
CA ALA A 269 29.83 22.21 13.93
C ALA A 269 30.27 22.53 15.36
N ALA A 270 30.69 21.51 16.12
CA ALA A 270 31.19 21.64 17.48
C ALA A 270 32.69 21.98 17.56
N GLY A 271 33.40 22.12 16.44
CA GLY A 271 34.84 22.36 16.43
C GLY A 271 35.70 21.18 16.88
N ARG A 272 35.14 19.96 16.87
CA ARG A 272 35.85 18.73 17.25
C ARG A 272 36.63 18.17 16.05
N ALA A 273 37.70 17.43 16.34
CA ALA A 273 38.46 16.75 15.30
C ALA A 273 37.61 15.67 14.62
N LEU A 274 37.54 15.69 13.29
CA LEU A 274 36.83 14.68 12.52
C LEU A 274 37.51 13.31 12.70
N MET A 275 36.82 12.36 13.34
CA MET A 275 37.34 11.01 13.46
C MET A 275 37.41 10.33 12.08
N SER A 276 38.54 9.68 11.78
CA SER A 276 38.69 8.86 10.58
C SER A 276 37.90 7.58 10.73
N THR A 277 36.61 7.60 10.41
CA THR A 277 35.90 6.36 10.14
C THR A 277 36.34 5.88 8.76
N HIS A 278 36.89 4.66 8.67
CA HIS A 278 37.04 3.94 7.39
C HIS A 278 35.76 4.07 6.55
N PRO A 279 35.82 3.95 5.21
CA PRO A 279 34.64 3.92 4.35
C PRO A 279 33.82 2.65 4.65
N GLY A 280 33.13 2.67 5.79
CA GLY A 280 32.10 1.73 6.14
C GLY A 280 31.01 1.92 5.13
N SER A 281 30.66 0.83 4.46
CA SER A 281 29.42 0.65 3.71
C SER A 281 28.35 1.62 4.21
N TYR A 282 27.87 2.49 3.32
CA TYR A 282 26.67 3.27 3.58
C TYR A 282 25.51 2.28 3.77
N ARG A 283 25.34 1.78 4.99
CA ARG A 283 24.12 1.12 5.40
C ARG A 283 23.11 2.24 5.42
N MET A 284 22.16 2.19 4.50
CA MET A 284 20.92 2.94 4.61
C MET A 284 20.46 2.87 6.07
N THR A 285 20.44 4.02 6.74
CA THR A 285 19.75 4.15 8.01
C THR A 285 18.28 3.91 7.71
N LYS A 286 17.84 2.66 7.87
CA LYS A 286 16.45 2.37 8.13
C LYS A 286 16.09 3.22 9.35
N ASN A 287 15.03 4.00 9.21
CA ASN A 287 14.43 4.82 10.26
C ASN A 287 14.45 4.15 11.64
N ALA A 288 14.59 5.02 12.64
CA ALA A 288 14.64 4.79 14.08
C ALA A 288 13.76 3.64 14.59
N ASP A 289 14.28 2.97 15.64
CA ASP A 289 13.67 1.91 16.43
C ASP A 289 13.07 0.74 15.64
N ARG A 290 13.96 -0.05 15.05
CA ARG A 290 13.71 -1.48 14.90
C ARG A 290 14.66 -2.23 15.82
N SER A 291 14.13 -2.65 16.96
CA SER A 291 14.71 -3.73 17.75
C SER A 291 15.23 -4.82 16.81
N ASP A 292 16.48 -5.23 16.97
CA ASP A 292 17.10 -6.37 16.29
C ASP A 292 16.35 -7.67 16.61
N LYS A 293 15.21 -7.87 15.96
CA LYS A 293 14.59 -9.18 15.78
C LYS A 293 14.94 -9.62 14.35
N PRO A 294 15.44 -10.86 14.17
CA PRO A 294 15.78 -11.37 12.85
C PRO A 294 14.59 -11.20 11.90
N TYR A 295 14.86 -10.67 10.70
CA TYR A 295 13.92 -10.35 9.61
C TYR A 295 13.20 -11.58 9.00
N VAL A 296 13.00 -12.64 9.78
CA VAL A 296 12.41 -13.93 9.36
C VAL A 296 10.90 -14.00 9.65
N ASN A 297 10.34 -13.05 10.40
CA ASN A 297 8.99 -13.16 10.98
C ASN A 297 7.98 -12.05 10.61
N ARG A 298 8.15 -11.30 9.51
CA ARG A 298 7.01 -10.59 8.92
C ARG A 298 6.39 -11.48 7.85
N ARG A 299 5.09 -11.75 7.96
CA ARG A 299 4.30 -12.39 6.90
C ARG A 299 4.58 -11.62 5.60
N PRO A 300 4.79 -12.29 4.46
CA PRO A 300 4.81 -11.58 3.19
C PRO A 300 3.51 -10.78 3.08
N ILE A 301 3.59 -9.47 2.80
CA ILE A 301 2.41 -8.67 2.49
C ILE A 301 1.79 -9.30 1.25
N HIS A 302 0.67 -9.99 1.43
CA HIS A 302 0.02 -10.70 0.34
C HIS A 302 -0.75 -9.74 -0.57
N THR A 303 -1.13 -8.57 -0.04
CA THR A 303 -1.87 -7.50 -0.72
C THR A 303 -2.02 -6.26 0.19
N CYS A 304 -2.34 -5.09 -0.37
CA CYS A 304 -2.50 -3.81 0.34
C CYS A 304 -3.88 -3.62 1.01
N ALA A 305 -3.99 -2.62 1.89
CA ALA A 305 -5.22 -2.24 2.59
C ALA A 305 -6.35 -1.79 1.66
N THR A 306 -6.06 -1.03 0.58
CA THR A 306 -7.08 -0.66 -0.43
C THR A 306 -7.82 -1.88 -0.98
N ASN A 307 -7.12 -3.01 -1.18
CA ASN A 307 -7.79 -4.23 -1.62
C ASN A 307 -8.73 -4.82 -0.55
N GLY A 308 -8.33 -4.74 0.72
CA GLY A 308 -9.17 -5.10 1.86
C GLY A 308 -10.45 -4.29 1.90
N ALA A 309 -10.31 -2.97 1.85
CA ALA A 309 -11.40 -2.01 1.86
C ALA A 309 -12.36 -2.21 0.70
N TYR A 310 -11.83 -2.38 -0.52
CA TYR A 310 -12.64 -2.63 -1.71
C TYR A 310 -13.39 -3.96 -1.64
N LEU A 311 -12.71 -5.05 -1.25
CA LEU A 311 -13.37 -6.35 -1.14
C LEU A 311 -14.46 -6.38 -0.05
N CYS A 312 -14.35 -5.54 0.98
CA CYS A 312 -15.35 -5.35 2.01
C CYS A 312 -16.56 -4.55 1.49
N THR A 313 -16.34 -3.31 1.03
CA THR A 313 -17.40 -2.39 0.57
C THR A 313 -18.18 -2.94 -0.63
N SER A 314 -17.50 -3.67 -1.52
CA SER A 314 -18.13 -4.27 -2.71
C SER A 314 -19.08 -5.45 -2.40
N GLN A 315 -19.13 -5.95 -1.16
CA GLN A 315 -20.13 -6.95 -0.73
C GLN A 315 -21.52 -6.36 -0.49
N ILE A 316 -21.63 -5.02 -0.44
CA ILE A 316 -22.91 -4.33 -0.28
C ILE A 316 -23.54 -4.13 -1.66
N ARG A 317 -24.83 -4.49 -1.81
CA ARG A 317 -25.64 -4.27 -3.01
C ARG A 317 -26.18 -2.84 -3.03
N ASN A 318 -26.34 -2.27 -4.21
CA ASN A 318 -26.78 -0.89 -4.42
C ASN A 318 -25.85 0.17 -3.80
N SER A 319 -24.54 -0.10 -3.78
CA SER A 319 -23.49 0.87 -3.40
C SER A 319 -22.45 1.02 -4.51
N ALA A 320 -21.76 2.16 -4.52
CA ALA A 320 -20.62 2.43 -5.37
C ALA A 320 -19.32 2.44 -4.57
N SER A 321 -18.28 1.73 -5.05
CA SER A 321 -16.94 1.80 -4.47
C SER A 321 -16.01 2.55 -5.41
N ILE A 322 -15.65 3.78 -5.05
CA ILE A 322 -14.74 4.63 -5.81
C ILE A 322 -13.31 4.43 -5.29
N ILE A 323 -12.42 3.97 -6.16
CA ILE A 323 -10.98 3.91 -5.91
C ILE A 323 -10.37 5.26 -6.29
N HIS A 324 -10.05 6.06 -5.29
CA HIS A 324 -9.39 7.34 -5.49
C HIS A 324 -7.89 7.12 -5.70
N GLY A 325 -7.50 6.96 -6.96
CA GLY A 325 -6.16 6.52 -7.32
C GLY A 325 -5.97 6.28 -8.81
N PRO A 326 -4.79 5.77 -9.19
CA PRO A 326 -4.50 5.41 -10.58
C PRO A 326 -5.34 4.23 -11.05
N ARG A 327 -5.66 4.22 -12.35
CA ARG A 327 -6.41 3.13 -13.00
C ARG A 327 -5.80 1.74 -12.80
N SER A 328 -4.48 1.65 -12.65
CA SER A 328 -3.78 0.38 -12.42
C SER A 328 -4.21 -0.29 -11.11
N CYS A 329 -4.45 0.47 -10.04
CA CYS A 329 -4.98 -0.04 -8.78
C CYS A 329 -6.35 -0.66 -9.01
N ALA A 330 -7.28 0.11 -9.60
CA ALA A 330 -8.62 -0.38 -9.90
C ALA A 330 -8.59 -1.63 -10.80
N HIS A 331 -7.75 -1.67 -11.83
CA HIS A 331 -7.62 -2.85 -12.70
C HIS A 331 -7.18 -4.12 -11.96
N ILE A 332 -6.19 -4.00 -11.08
CA ILE A 332 -5.71 -5.13 -10.28
C ILE A 332 -6.81 -5.61 -9.34
N LEU A 333 -7.47 -4.68 -8.63
CA LEU A 333 -8.56 -4.98 -7.70
C LEU A 333 -9.75 -5.65 -8.40
N ALA A 334 -10.16 -5.13 -9.56
CA ALA A 334 -11.19 -5.71 -10.42
C ALA A 334 -10.82 -7.14 -10.82
N THR A 335 -9.58 -7.37 -11.26
CA THR A 335 -9.10 -8.70 -11.66
C THR A 335 -9.13 -9.70 -10.49
N TYR A 336 -8.77 -9.27 -9.28
CA TYR A 336 -8.89 -10.10 -8.09
C TYR A 336 -10.35 -10.45 -7.80
N ALA A 337 -11.24 -9.44 -7.79
CA ALA A 337 -12.67 -9.64 -7.60
C ALA A 337 -13.28 -10.61 -8.64
N ASP A 338 -12.94 -10.44 -9.92
CA ASP A 338 -13.38 -11.33 -11.01
C ASP A 338 -12.90 -12.76 -10.82
N ARG A 339 -11.66 -12.96 -10.38
CA ARG A 339 -11.15 -14.30 -10.09
C ARG A 339 -11.96 -14.99 -9.00
N TYR A 340 -12.38 -14.26 -7.97
CA TYR A 340 -13.27 -14.80 -6.94
C TYR A 340 -14.65 -15.10 -7.51
N ALA A 341 -15.24 -14.16 -8.25
CA ALA A 341 -16.54 -14.34 -8.88
C ALA A 341 -16.56 -15.55 -9.84
N LEU A 342 -15.54 -15.74 -10.67
CA LEU A 342 -15.39 -16.88 -11.57
C LEU A 342 -15.23 -18.21 -10.83
N ARG A 343 -14.49 -18.23 -9.71
CA ARG A 343 -14.39 -19.42 -8.86
C ARG A 343 -15.72 -19.76 -8.21
N SER A 344 -16.46 -18.74 -7.78
CA SER A 344 -17.80 -18.89 -7.22
C SER A 344 -18.77 -19.42 -8.27
N TRP A 345 -18.78 -18.85 -9.48
CA TRP A 345 -19.56 -19.33 -10.63
C TRP A 345 -19.29 -20.79 -10.97
N LYS A 346 -18.02 -21.19 -11.09
CA LYS A 346 -17.64 -22.59 -11.36
C LYS A 346 -18.19 -23.57 -10.32
N ARG A 347 -18.41 -23.13 -9.08
CA ARG A 347 -18.95 -23.95 -7.98
C ARG A 347 -20.48 -23.93 -7.94
N ARG A 348 -21.09 -22.77 -8.16
CA ARG A 348 -22.54 -22.53 -8.04
C ARG A 348 -23.32 -22.92 -9.31
N GLY A 349 -22.67 -22.94 -10.47
CA GLY A 349 -23.32 -23.09 -11.77
C GLY A 349 -24.15 -21.86 -12.21
N ARG A 350 -24.13 -20.77 -11.42
CA ARG A 350 -24.80 -19.50 -11.70
C ARG A 350 -23.93 -18.32 -11.28
N GLY A 351 -24.07 -17.19 -11.99
CA GLY A 351 -23.32 -15.96 -11.71
C GLY A 351 -23.87 -15.22 -10.50
N ARG A 352 -23.10 -14.25 -9.98
CA ARG A 352 -23.65 -13.27 -9.04
C ARG A 352 -24.72 -12.43 -9.73
N ILE A 353 -25.69 -11.93 -8.95
CA ILE A 353 -26.71 -10.98 -9.43
C ILE A 353 -26.01 -9.68 -9.91
N GLU A 354 -24.95 -9.26 -9.19
CA GLU A 354 -24.04 -8.18 -9.60
C GLU A 354 -22.59 -8.65 -9.48
N PRO A 355 -21.79 -8.65 -10.56
CA PRO A 355 -20.36 -8.93 -10.48
C PRO A 355 -19.66 -7.90 -9.58
N THR A 356 -18.80 -8.33 -8.65
CA THR A 356 -18.08 -7.40 -7.77
C THR A 356 -17.23 -6.39 -8.54
N SER A 357 -16.68 -6.79 -9.69
CA SER A 357 -15.95 -5.91 -10.63
C SER A 357 -16.80 -4.85 -11.31
N SER A 358 -18.14 -4.97 -11.31
CA SER A 358 -19.03 -3.94 -11.87
C SER A 358 -19.21 -2.72 -10.96
N LYS A 359 -18.68 -2.77 -9.72
CA LYS A 359 -18.85 -1.74 -8.69
C LYS A 359 -17.59 -0.92 -8.43
N ILE A 360 -16.52 -1.16 -9.19
CA ILE A 360 -15.26 -0.48 -9.02
C ILE A 360 -15.18 0.70 -9.97
N TYR A 361 -15.32 1.88 -9.40
CA TYR A 361 -15.13 3.15 -10.11
C TYR A 361 -13.76 3.70 -9.74
N CYS A 362 -13.17 4.53 -10.58
CA CYS A 362 -11.83 5.02 -10.35
C CYS A 362 -11.70 6.45 -10.84
N THR A 363 -11.01 7.29 -10.08
CA THR A 363 -10.67 8.65 -10.51
C THR A 363 -9.62 8.67 -11.62
N GLU A 364 -9.11 7.50 -12.03
CA GLU A 364 -8.13 7.30 -13.09
C GLU A 364 -6.95 8.29 -13.00
N MET A 365 -6.42 8.51 -11.79
CA MET A 365 -5.41 9.54 -11.55
C MET A 365 -4.21 9.32 -12.46
N ASP A 366 -3.94 10.34 -13.27
CA ASP A 366 -2.81 10.42 -14.17
C ASP A 366 -1.72 11.30 -13.56
N GLU A 367 -0.77 11.71 -14.39
CA GLU A 367 0.32 12.59 -13.97
C GLU A 367 -0.19 13.97 -13.52
N ARG A 368 -1.23 14.51 -14.17
CA ARG A 368 -1.82 15.79 -13.79
C ARG A 368 -2.42 15.70 -12.39
N ALA A 369 -3.24 14.69 -12.12
CA ALA A 369 -3.83 14.48 -10.80
C ALA A 369 -2.77 14.24 -9.70
N SER A 370 -1.67 13.55 -10.04
CA SER A 370 -0.56 13.32 -9.09
C SER A 370 0.24 14.60 -8.78
N ILE A 371 0.23 15.58 -9.68
CA ILE A 371 0.95 16.86 -9.49
C ILE A 371 0.06 17.88 -8.82
N PHE A 372 -1.21 18.01 -9.21
CA PHE A 372 -2.09 19.10 -8.77
C PHE A 372 -3.19 18.68 -7.79
N GLY A 373 -3.26 17.39 -7.43
CA GLY A 373 -4.37 16.83 -6.66
C GLY A 373 -5.46 16.22 -7.54
N GLY A 374 -6.21 15.28 -6.98
CA GLY A 374 -7.27 14.53 -7.64
C GLY A 374 -8.70 14.90 -7.25
N ILE A 375 -8.89 15.87 -6.36
CA ILE A 375 -10.20 16.19 -5.77
C ILE A 375 -11.26 16.58 -6.80
N ASP A 376 -10.93 17.42 -7.79
CA ASP A 376 -11.90 17.82 -8.82
C ASP A 376 -12.42 16.63 -9.64
N VAL A 377 -11.53 15.67 -9.93
CA VAL A 377 -11.89 14.45 -10.68
C VAL A 377 -12.72 13.52 -9.80
N LEU A 378 -12.41 13.46 -8.50
CA LEU A 378 -13.20 12.72 -7.52
C LEU A 378 -14.61 13.31 -7.37
N GLU A 379 -14.75 14.62 -7.22
CA GLU A 379 -16.02 15.32 -7.08
C GLU A 379 -16.93 15.04 -8.28
N LYS A 380 -16.39 15.18 -9.50
CA LYS A 380 -17.12 14.86 -10.72
C LYS A 380 -17.61 13.42 -10.76
N LEU A 381 -16.75 12.46 -10.39
CA LEU A 381 -17.10 11.04 -10.39
C LEU A 381 -18.15 10.71 -9.33
N VAL A 382 -18.06 11.31 -8.14
CA VAL A 382 -19.06 11.14 -7.08
C VAL A 382 -20.42 11.64 -7.57
N ILE A 383 -20.49 12.86 -8.12
CA ILE A 383 -21.73 13.43 -8.66
C ILE A 383 -22.30 12.54 -9.78
N GLU A 384 -21.45 12.05 -10.70
CA GLU A 384 -21.89 11.11 -11.74
C GLU A 384 -22.53 9.84 -11.16
N LYS A 385 -21.97 9.29 -10.07
CA LYS A 385 -22.55 8.10 -9.43
C LYS A 385 -23.85 8.43 -8.69
N ILE A 386 -23.98 9.63 -8.12
CA ILE A 386 -25.25 10.11 -7.55
C ILE A 386 -26.33 10.20 -8.64
N ASP A 387 -25.99 10.79 -9.79
CA ASP A 387 -26.91 10.92 -10.93
C ASP A 387 -27.34 9.57 -11.52
N GLU A 388 -26.47 8.55 -11.44
CA GLU A 388 -26.80 7.15 -11.78
C GLU A 388 -27.71 6.45 -10.75
N GLY A 389 -28.01 7.11 -9.62
CA GLY A 389 -28.94 6.65 -8.59
C GLY A 389 -28.29 5.94 -7.40
N HIS A 390 -26.96 5.99 -7.25
CA HIS A 390 -26.29 5.43 -6.07
C HIS A 390 -26.52 6.31 -4.85
N LYS A 391 -27.11 5.72 -3.79
CA LYS A 391 -27.37 6.42 -2.51
C LYS A 391 -26.28 6.23 -1.46
N ILE A 392 -25.43 5.21 -1.63
CA ILE A 392 -24.29 4.96 -0.76
C ILE A 392 -23.03 4.85 -1.59
N ILE A 393 -22.07 5.70 -1.30
CA ILE A 393 -20.80 5.79 -2.01
C ILE A 393 -19.67 5.63 -1.00
N PHE A 394 -18.78 4.67 -1.26
CA PHE A 394 -17.55 4.48 -0.51
C PHE A 394 -16.37 5.05 -1.32
N ILE A 395 -15.67 6.03 -0.77
CA ILE A 395 -14.44 6.57 -1.35
C ILE A 395 -13.26 5.88 -0.67
N ILE A 396 -12.46 5.15 -1.44
CA ILE A 396 -11.33 4.36 -0.93
C ILE A 396 -10.04 4.98 -1.44
N THR A 397 -9.23 5.50 -0.53
CA THR A 397 -7.94 6.14 -0.88
C THR A 397 -6.88 5.12 -1.27
N THR A 398 -5.91 5.54 -2.07
CA THR A 398 -4.76 4.72 -2.48
C THR A 398 -3.45 5.37 -2.05
N CYS A 399 -2.32 4.66 -2.21
CA CYS A 399 -1.01 5.25 -1.90
C CYS A 399 -0.79 6.60 -2.60
N VAL A 400 -1.34 6.81 -3.81
CA VAL A 400 -1.12 8.06 -4.55
C VAL A 400 -1.91 9.20 -3.93
N SER A 401 -3.23 9.05 -3.73
CA SER A 401 -4.06 10.09 -3.11
C SER A 401 -3.60 10.42 -1.69
N GLY A 402 -3.22 9.41 -0.90
CA GLY A 402 -2.70 9.60 0.45
C GLY A 402 -1.33 10.30 0.49
N ILE A 403 -0.41 9.98 -0.43
CA ILE A 403 0.92 10.64 -0.48
C ILE A 403 0.81 12.10 -0.90
N ILE A 404 -0.08 12.42 -1.85
CA ILE A 404 -0.23 13.79 -2.32
C ILE A 404 -1.07 14.66 -1.39
N GLY A 405 -1.75 14.03 -0.42
CA GLY A 405 -2.55 14.72 0.60
C GLY A 405 -3.86 15.26 0.06
N ASP A 406 -4.54 14.52 -0.83
CA ASP A 406 -5.86 14.91 -1.32
C ASP A 406 -6.86 15.00 -0.15
N ASP A 407 -7.49 16.17 0.01
CA ASP A 407 -8.46 16.45 1.07
C ASP A 407 -9.87 15.93 0.70
N VAL A 408 -10.07 14.63 0.93
CA VAL A 408 -11.33 13.94 0.65
C VAL A 408 -12.41 14.32 1.68
N GLU A 409 -12.04 14.62 2.92
CA GLU A 409 -12.98 15.02 3.99
C GLU A 409 -13.73 16.28 3.60
N SER A 410 -13.02 17.35 3.21
CA SER A 410 -13.63 18.61 2.77
C SER A 410 -14.53 18.43 1.54
N LEU A 411 -14.26 17.46 0.66
CA LEU A 411 -15.15 17.13 -0.45
C LEU A 411 -16.45 16.48 0.04
N VAL A 412 -16.35 15.50 0.93
CA VAL A 412 -17.53 14.80 1.46
C VAL A 412 -18.46 15.77 2.17
N GLU A 413 -17.93 16.69 2.99
CA GLU A 413 -18.75 17.72 3.65
C GLU A 413 -19.56 18.56 2.63
N ARG A 414 -18.97 18.93 1.49
CA ARG A 414 -19.68 19.68 0.43
C ARG A 414 -20.76 18.85 -0.26
N ILE A 415 -20.49 17.56 -0.50
CA ILE A 415 -21.43 16.64 -1.12
C ILE A 415 -22.62 16.39 -0.19
N GLU A 416 -22.39 16.16 1.10
CA GLU A 416 -23.47 15.95 2.10
C GLU A 416 -24.40 17.16 2.23
N VAL A 417 -23.87 18.38 2.13
CA VAL A 417 -24.69 19.61 2.11
C VAL A 417 -25.54 19.70 0.85
N SER A 418 -25.00 19.28 -0.29
CA SER A 418 -25.66 19.40 -1.60
C SER A 418 -26.65 18.26 -1.89
N TYR A 419 -26.39 17.08 -1.33
CA TYR A 419 -27.13 15.82 -1.53
C TYR A 419 -27.38 15.12 -0.18
N PRO A 420 -28.25 15.67 0.69
CA PRO A 420 -28.46 15.16 2.05
C PRO A 420 -29.06 13.75 2.11
N GLU A 421 -29.61 13.25 1.01
CA GLU A 421 -30.14 11.89 0.87
C GLU A 421 -29.09 10.83 0.50
N VAL A 422 -27.87 11.25 0.16
CA VAL A 422 -26.75 10.37 -0.21
C VAL A 422 -25.80 10.25 0.97
N ILE A 423 -25.39 9.02 1.28
CA ILE A 423 -24.40 8.74 2.31
C ILE A 423 -23.05 8.48 1.63
N VAL A 424 -22.04 9.28 1.96
CA VAL A 424 -20.68 9.09 1.47
C VAL A 424 -19.77 8.72 2.63
N LYS A 425 -19.04 7.61 2.51
CA LYS A 425 -18.10 7.12 3.54
C LYS A 425 -16.69 7.08 2.99
N ILE A 426 -15.73 7.57 3.77
CA ILE A 426 -14.32 7.58 3.41
C ILE A 426 -13.64 6.39 4.08
N VAL A 427 -13.00 5.52 3.29
CA VAL A 427 -12.14 4.47 3.80
C VAL A 427 -10.69 4.84 3.53
N GLU A 428 -10.04 5.44 4.54
CA GLU A 428 -8.65 5.87 4.50
C GLU A 428 -7.68 4.67 4.53
N SER A 429 -7.47 4.07 3.36
CA SER A 429 -6.68 2.85 3.24
C SER A 429 -5.28 3.08 2.67
N ASP A 430 -5.03 4.21 1.99
CA ASP A 430 -3.73 4.65 1.42
C ASP A 430 -2.80 3.54 0.90
N GLY A 431 -3.39 2.49 0.32
CA GLY A 431 -2.71 1.26 -0.09
C GLY A 431 -1.87 0.58 0.99
N ASN A 432 -0.54 0.66 0.85
CA ASN A 432 0.41 -0.05 1.72
C ASN A 432 0.95 0.85 2.85
N ILE A 433 0.45 2.08 2.95
CA ILE A 433 0.90 3.07 3.93
C ILE A 433 0.24 2.79 5.28
N THR A 434 -1.07 2.54 5.30
CA THR A 434 -1.83 2.33 6.55
C THR A 434 -1.86 0.86 6.99
N GLY A 435 -1.70 -0.10 6.08
CA GLY A 435 -1.62 -1.50 6.49
C GLY A 435 -1.72 -2.55 5.39
N GLU A 436 -1.96 -3.77 5.84
CA GLU A 436 -2.22 -4.93 4.99
C GLU A 436 -3.72 -5.06 4.67
N TRP A 437 -4.06 -6.09 3.90
CA TRP A 437 -5.42 -6.35 3.45
C TRP A 437 -6.45 -6.53 4.59
N ASP A 438 -6.08 -7.16 5.70
CA ASP A 438 -6.95 -7.33 6.87
C ASP A 438 -7.25 -6.01 7.56
N GLN A 439 -6.25 -5.15 7.70
CA GLN A 439 -6.41 -3.80 8.23
C GLN A 439 -7.40 -3.00 7.39
N GLY A 440 -7.19 -2.92 6.06
CA GLY A 440 -8.12 -2.19 5.20
C GLY A 440 -9.53 -2.79 5.15
N TYR A 441 -9.68 -4.11 5.34
CA TYR A 441 -10.99 -4.74 5.49
C TYR A 441 -11.69 -4.26 6.76
N LEU A 442 -10.98 -4.23 7.90
CA LEU A 442 -11.50 -3.76 9.18
C LEU A 442 -11.80 -2.26 9.19
N ASP A 443 -11.00 -1.46 8.50
CA ASP A 443 -11.26 -0.02 8.37
C ASP A 443 -12.56 0.21 7.59
N ALA A 444 -12.79 -0.51 6.49
CA ALA A 444 -14.09 -0.50 5.82
C ALA A 444 -15.23 -1.01 6.72
N VAL A 445 -15.00 -2.01 7.58
CA VAL A 445 -16.03 -2.48 8.53
C VAL A 445 -16.46 -1.36 9.47
N LYS A 446 -15.52 -0.56 10.01
CA LYS A 446 -15.85 0.55 10.91
C LYS A 446 -16.77 1.57 10.23
N GLU A 447 -16.42 1.97 9.01
CA GLU A 447 -17.23 2.92 8.22
C GLU A 447 -18.63 2.37 7.90
N ILE A 448 -18.73 1.07 7.64
CA ILE A 448 -20.02 0.41 7.34
C ILE A 448 -20.86 0.26 8.62
N VAL A 449 -20.23 0.03 9.77
CA VAL A 449 -20.92 -0.11 11.06
C VAL A 449 -21.64 1.19 11.44
N GLU A 450 -21.10 2.34 11.07
CA GLU A 450 -21.77 3.63 11.27
C GLU A 450 -23.08 3.79 10.47
N LEU A 451 -23.32 2.95 9.46
CA LEU A 451 -24.59 2.94 8.72
C LEU A 451 -25.72 2.24 9.48
N ILE A 452 -25.40 1.49 10.55
CA ILE A 452 -26.38 0.72 11.30
C ILE A 452 -27.25 1.68 12.12
N ASP A 453 -28.57 1.62 11.90
CA ASP A 453 -29.51 2.45 12.66
C ASP A 453 -29.66 1.92 14.09
N SER A 454 -29.21 2.74 15.03
CA SER A 454 -29.25 2.44 16.46
C SER A 454 -30.67 2.41 17.05
N GLU A 455 -31.65 3.05 16.39
CA GLU A 455 -33.04 3.15 16.84
C GLU A 455 -33.87 1.88 16.55
N ILE A 456 -33.42 1.05 15.61
CA ILE A 456 -34.10 -0.20 15.26
C ILE A 456 -34.04 -1.18 16.45
N LEU A 457 -35.22 -1.62 16.88
CA LEU A 457 -35.37 -2.54 18.00
C LEU A 457 -35.16 -4.00 17.56
N PRO A 458 -34.46 -4.82 18.38
CA PRO A 458 -34.30 -6.25 18.12
C PRO A 458 -35.62 -7.03 18.09
N ASP A 459 -35.75 -7.94 17.13
CA ASP A 459 -36.85 -8.91 17.04
C ASP A 459 -36.30 -10.33 17.28
N LYS A 460 -36.85 -11.02 18.28
CA LYS A 460 -36.44 -12.38 18.70
C LYS A 460 -36.56 -13.42 17.58
N ASN A 461 -37.35 -13.15 16.54
CA ASN A 461 -37.52 -14.06 15.41
C ASN A 461 -36.47 -13.84 14.31
N TYR A 462 -35.53 -12.92 14.49
CA TYR A 462 -34.52 -12.59 13.50
C TYR A 462 -33.11 -12.72 14.06
N VAL A 463 -32.20 -13.28 13.25
CA VAL A 463 -30.77 -13.37 13.54
C VAL A 463 -29.95 -12.79 12.40
N ASN A 464 -28.71 -12.42 12.67
CA ASN A 464 -27.75 -12.08 11.63
C ASN A 464 -26.65 -13.15 11.52
N ILE A 465 -26.03 -13.26 10.35
CA ILE A 465 -24.83 -14.05 10.14
C ILE A 465 -23.67 -13.08 9.90
N VAL A 466 -22.55 -13.26 10.60
CA VAL A 466 -21.38 -12.37 10.54
C VAL A 466 -20.13 -13.18 10.20
N GLY A 467 -19.31 -12.66 9.28
CA GLY A 467 -18.00 -13.26 8.95
C GLY A 467 -18.03 -14.28 7.82
N GLU A 468 -19.01 -14.24 6.93
CA GLU A 468 -19.03 -15.06 5.70
C GLU A 468 -18.03 -14.54 4.67
N LEU A 469 -16.73 -14.67 4.93
CA LEU A 469 -15.68 -14.09 4.10
C LEU A 469 -15.46 -14.93 2.81
N GLU A 470 -15.94 -14.48 1.65
CA GLU A 470 -15.92 -15.20 0.34
C GLU A 470 -14.53 -15.74 -0.06
N PHE A 471 -13.48 -14.99 0.24
CA PHE A 471 -12.11 -15.32 -0.17
C PHE A 471 -11.45 -16.36 0.77
N ILE A 472 -12.05 -16.62 1.95
CA ILE A 472 -11.58 -17.62 2.92
C ILE A 472 -12.49 -18.84 2.94
N ILE A 473 -13.81 -18.65 2.95
CA ILE A 473 -14.76 -19.75 3.12
C ILE A 473 -15.21 -20.27 1.75
N GLN A 474 -14.88 -21.54 1.51
CA GLN A 474 -15.33 -22.23 0.31
C GLN A 474 -16.74 -22.79 0.59
N ASN A 475 -17.72 -22.42 -0.25
CA ASN A 475 -19.13 -22.87 -0.23
C ASN A 475 -20.13 -22.07 0.65
N ASN A 476 -19.90 -20.78 0.88
CA ASN A 476 -20.83 -19.89 1.61
C ASN A 476 -22.32 -20.04 1.23
N ASP A 477 -22.67 -20.19 -0.05
CA ASP A 477 -24.08 -20.39 -0.44
C ASP A 477 -24.67 -21.73 0.02
N LYS A 478 -23.88 -22.81 -0.03
CA LYS A 478 -24.33 -24.12 0.46
C LYS A 478 -24.45 -24.09 1.98
N ASN A 479 -23.48 -23.46 2.64
CA ASN A 479 -23.48 -23.22 4.08
C ASN A 479 -24.72 -22.42 4.50
N PHE A 480 -25.03 -21.35 3.77
CA PHE A 480 -26.23 -20.54 4.00
C PHE A 480 -27.51 -21.33 3.79
N THR A 481 -27.61 -22.13 2.73
CA THR A 481 -28.78 -22.98 2.48
C THR A 481 -29.00 -23.96 3.64
N GLU A 482 -27.92 -24.57 4.14
CA GLU A 482 -28.01 -25.48 5.28
C GLU A 482 -28.42 -24.77 6.58
N ILE A 483 -27.80 -23.62 6.86
CA ILE A 483 -28.12 -22.83 8.06
C ILE A 483 -29.52 -22.26 8.01
N GLN A 484 -29.96 -21.76 6.85
CA GLN A 484 -31.32 -21.31 6.64
C GLN A 484 -32.30 -22.47 6.90
N SER A 485 -32.05 -23.65 6.35
CA SER A 485 -32.87 -24.84 6.60
C SER A 485 -32.95 -25.21 8.10
N MET A 486 -31.86 -25.03 8.87
CA MET A 486 -31.87 -25.28 10.31
C MET A 486 -32.65 -24.20 11.07
N LEU A 487 -32.43 -22.92 10.75
CA LEU A 487 -33.09 -21.79 11.40
C LEU A 487 -34.60 -21.75 11.08
N ASP A 488 -35.01 -22.06 9.86
CA ASP A 488 -36.41 -22.17 9.46
C ASP A 488 -37.15 -23.22 10.31
N ARG A 489 -36.50 -24.36 10.59
CA ARG A 489 -37.04 -25.43 11.45
C ARG A 489 -37.08 -25.05 12.93
N LEU A 490 -36.25 -24.10 13.36
CA LEU A 490 -36.31 -23.47 14.68
C LEU A 490 -37.31 -22.29 14.72
N GLY A 491 -37.86 -21.87 13.58
CA GLY A 491 -38.79 -20.76 13.47
C GLY A 491 -38.13 -19.38 13.55
N VAL A 492 -36.88 -19.27 13.11
CA VAL A 492 -36.08 -18.03 13.14
C VAL A 492 -35.65 -17.67 11.73
N ASN A 493 -35.76 -16.39 11.37
CA ASN A 493 -35.39 -15.86 10.07
C ASN A 493 -34.02 -15.19 10.09
N ILE A 494 -33.35 -15.14 8.95
CA ILE A 494 -32.09 -14.39 8.80
C ILE A 494 -32.43 -12.97 8.32
N ASN A 495 -32.03 -11.97 9.09
CA ASN A 495 -32.20 -10.55 8.79
C ASN A 495 -31.08 -10.03 7.88
N CYS A 496 -29.82 -10.19 8.32
CA CYS A 496 -28.66 -9.71 7.58
C CYS A 496 -27.58 -10.79 7.51
N ARG A 497 -27.00 -10.97 6.31
CA ARG A 497 -25.72 -11.66 6.10
C ARG A 497 -24.63 -10.61 6.04
N PHE A 498 -24.20 -10.13 7.20
CA PHE A 498 -23.38 -8.93 7.31
C PHE A 498 -22.08 -9.07 6.50
N LEU A 499 -21.89 -8.14 5.57
CA LEU A 499 -20.76 -8.09 4.61
C LEU A 499 -20.64 -9.32 3.70
N TYR A 500 -21.77 -9.95 3.34
CA TYR A 500 -21.80 -11.02 2.35
C TYR A 500 -23.02 -10.95 1.44
N GLU A 501 -22.86 -10.36 0.25
CA GLU A 501 -23.95 -10.11 -0.71
C GLU A 501 -25.20 -9.45 -0.06
N CYS A 502 -24.97 -8.70 1.03
CA CYS A 502 -26.01 -7.95 1.74
C CYS A 502 -26.45 -6.73 0.94
N ASP A 503 -27.67 -6.26 1.16
CA ASP A 503 -28.09 -4.94 0.67
C ASP A 503 -27.98 -3.91 1.80
N VAL A 504 -27.93 -2.64 1.40
CA VAL A 504 -27.86 -1.49 2.31
C VAL A 504 -28.94 -1.54 3.37
N ASP A 505 -30.19 -1.85 2.99
CA ASP A 505 -31.32 -1.87 3.91
C ASP A 505 -31.13 -2.91 5.03
N SER A 506 -30.57 -4.08 4.72
CA SER A 506 -30.24 -5.09 5.72
C SER A 506 -29.10 -4.68 6.66
N VAL A 507 -28.18 -3.82 6.20
CA VAL A 507 -27.09 -3.27 7.03
C VAL A 507 -27.65 -2.20 7.96
N ILE A 508 -28.42 -1.23 7.44
CA ILE A 508 -29.11 -0.22 8.25
C ILE A 508 -30.00 -0.93 9.29
N GLY A 509 -30.75 -1.93 8.85
CA GLY A 509 -31.62 -2.79 9.64
C GLY A 509 -30.91 -3.86 10.50
N PHE A 510 -29.59 -3.82 10.64
CA PHE A 510 -28.83 -4.90 11.29
C PHE A 510 -29.34 -5.22 12.70
N LYS A 511 -29.69 -4.19 13.50
CA LYS A 511 -30.19 -4.36 14.88
C LYS A 511 -31.52 -5.11 15.01
N ARG A 512 -32.27 -5.28 13.93
CA ARG A 512 -33.48 -6.13 13.92
C ARG A 512 -33.13 -7.58 14.28
N GLY A 513 -31.95 -8.06 13.91
CA GLY A 513 -31.46 -9.37 14.35
C GLY A 513 -31.08 -9.33 15.83
N SER A 514 -31.83 -10.03 16.68
CA SER A 514 -31.60 -10.02 18.13
C SER A 514 -30.37 -10.80 18.58
N LEU A 515 -29.87 -11.69 17.72
CA LEU A 515 -28.69 -12.51 17.98
C LEU A 515 -27.84 -12.63 16.71
N ASN A 516 -26.52 -12.58 16.87
CA ASN A 516 -25.55 -12.61 15.79
C ASN A 516 -24.76 -13.92 15.80
N LEU A 517 -24.77 -14.65 14.68
CA LEU A 517 -24.15 -15.95 14.49
C LEU A 517 -22.82 -15.80 13.75
N LEU A 518 -21.72 -16.21 14.35
CA LEU A 518 -20.40 -16.16 13.69
C LEU A 518 -20.25 -17.30 12.68
N ALA A 519 -19.89 -16.98 11.44
CA ALA A 519 -19.60 -18.00 10.43
C ALA A 519 -18.34 -18.82 10.74
N LYS A 520 -17.37 -18.23 11.47
CA LYS A 520 -16.11 -18.88 11.86
C LYS A 520 -15.48 -18.19 13.08
N GLY A 521 -14.72 -18.94 13.88
CA GLY A 521 -13.90 -18.40 14.97
C GLY A 521 -12.47 -18.05 14.57
N ASP A 522 -12.24 -17.38 13.43
CA ASP A 522 -10.91 -16.90 13.05
C ASP A 522 -10.66 -15.45 13.52
N LEU A 523 -9.39 -15.04 13.55
CA LEU A 523 -8.98 -13.72 14.08
C LEU A 523 -9.69 -12.53 13.41
N LEU A 524 -9.90 -12.57 12.10
CA LEU A 524 -10.56 -11.46 11.39
C LEU A 524 -12.04 -11.42 11.76
N THR A 525 -12.71 -12.56 11.77
CA THR A 525 -14.13 -12.65 12.17
C THR A 525 -14.33 -12.23 13.63
N HIS A 526 -13.41 -12.59 14.53
CA HIS A 526 -13.42 -12.10 15.92
C HIS A 526 -13.19 -10.60 16.02
N SER A 527 -12.33 -10.03 15.17
CA SER A 527 -12.11 -8.58 15.13
C SER A 527 -13.38 -7.84 14.68
N ILE A 528 -14.11 -8.38 13.70
CA ILE A 528 -15.42 -7.86 13.26
C ILE A 528 -16.45 -7.96 14.39
N LYS A 529 -16.50 -9.10 15.10
CA LYS A 529 -17.35 -9.28 16.29
C LYS A 529 -17.08 -8.18 17.32
N ASN A 530 -15.82 -7.97 17.69
CA ASN A 530 -15.45 -6.98 18.70
C ASN A 530 -15.87 -5.56 18.32
N ILE A 531 -15.75 -5.19 17.03
CA ILE A 531 -16.23 -3.90 16.51
C ILE A 531 -17.75 -3.79 16.70
N LEU A 532 -18.52 -4.80 16.27
CA LEU A 532 -19.98 -4.80 16.39
C LEU A 532 -20.48 -4.81 17.84
N GLU A 533 -19.82 -5.55 18.74
CA GLU A 533 -20.15 -5.55 20.18
C GLU A 533 -19.90 -4.17 20.80
N LYS A 534 -18.76 -3.56 20.49
CA LYS A 534 -18.33 -2.29 21.09
C LYS A 534 -19.15 -1.11 20.55
N ASP A 535 -19.32 -1.02 19.24
CA ASP A 535 -19.81 0.19 18.59
C ASP A 535 -21.33 0.15 18.35
N VAL A 536 -21.93 -1.05 18.27
CA VAL A 536 -23.39 -1.23 18.04
C VAL A 536 -24.11 -1.85 19.25
N GLY A 537 -23.36 -2.43 20.20
CA GLY A 537 -23.96 -3.20 21.30
C GLY A 537 -24.58 -4.52 20.82
N ALA A 538 -24.07 -5.08 19.72
CA ALA A 538 -24.57 -6.33 19.15
C ALA A 538 -24.32 -7.52 20.08
N ILE A 539 -25.30 -8.41 20.24
CA ILE A 539 -25.18 -9.62 21.07
C ILE A 539 -24.84 -10.82 20.18
N PHE A 540 -23.78 -11.55 20.52
CA PHE A 540 -23.33 -12.70 19.75
C PHE A 540 -23.65 -14.03 20.43
N PHE A 541 -23.94 -15.03 19.61
CA PHE A 541 -23.95 -16.42 20.05
C PHE A 541 -22.50 -16.92 20.18
N ASP A 542 -22.24 -17.69 21.23
CA ASP A 542 -20.87 -18.07 21.60
C ASP A 542 -20.23 -19.06 20.62
N LEU A 543 -21.04 -19.93 20.01
CA LEU A 543 -20.55 -20.95 19.09
C LEU A 543 -20.60 -20.49 17.64
N PRO A 544 -19.49 -20.63 16.86
CA PRO A 544 -19.53 -20.41 15.43
C PRO A 544 -20.37 -21.50 14.74
N LEU A 545 -20.71 -21.28 13.48
CA LEU A 545 -21.49 -22.22 12.69
C LEU A 545 -20.84 -23.62 12.67
N PRO A 546 -21.63 -24.69 12.92
CA PRO A 546 -21.09 -25.99 13.31
C PRO A 546 -20.68 -26.86 12.13
N MET A 547 -19.73 -27.79 12.36
CA MET A 547 -19.34 -28.80 11.37
C MET A 547 -19.48 -30.21 11.92
N GLY A 548 -20.06 -31.12 11.13
CA GLY A 548 -20.25 -32.50 11.57
C GLY A 548 -21.32 -32.63 12.64
N PHE A 549 -21.60 -33.88 13.05
CA PHE A 549 -22.80 -34.17 13.83
C PHE A 549 -22.74 -33.65 15.26
N GLN A 550 -21.67 -33.93 16.01
CA GLN A 550 -21.58 -33.56 17.43
C GLN A 550 -21.59 -32.03 17.63
N GLU A 551 -20.80 -31.29 16.84
CA GLU A 551 -20.82 -29.81 16.90
C GLU A 551 -22.20 -29.28 16.50
N THR A 552 -22.85 -29.86 15.47
CA THR A 552 -24.19 -29.42 15.03
C THR A 552 -25.24 -29.68 16.10
N GLU A 553 -25.21 -30.84 16.74
CA GLU A 553 -26.10 -31.16 17.86
C GLU A 553 -25.91 -30.18 19.04
N LYS A 554 -24.64 -29.94 19.43
CA LYS A 554 -24.32 -28.97 20.50
C LYS A 554 -24.82 -27.58 20.14
N TRP A 555 -24.56 -27.13 18.92
CA TRP A 555 -24.94 -25.81 18.42
C TRP A 555 -26.46 -25.63 18.39
N ILE A 556 -27.21 -26.60 17.89
CA ILE A 556 -28.69 -26.55 17.86
C ILE A 556 -29.26 -26.50 19.27
N ARG A 557 -28.73 -27.33 20.18
CA ARG A 557 -29.21 -27.37 21.57
C ARG A 557 -29.01 -26.02 22.26
N GLU A 558 -27.78 -25.48 22.22
CA GLU A 558 -27.45 -24.21 22.88
C GLU A 558 -28.16 -23.02 22.23
N LEU A 559 -28.29 -23.02 20.90
CA LEU A 559 -29.06 -22.00 20.20
C LEU A 559 -30.54 -22.07 20.58
N ALA A 560 -31.14 -23.26 20.56
CA ALA A 560 -32.55 -23.47 20.89
C ALA A 560 -32.89 -23.08 22.33
N GLU A 561 -31.96 -23.24 23.27
CA GLU A 561 -32.07 -22.71 24.63
C GLU A 561 -32.06 -21.18 24.63
N HIS A 562 -31.12 -20.56 23.90
CA HIS A 562 -30.99 -19.10 23.82
C HIS A 562 -32.22 -18.42 23.20
N ILE A 563 -32.83 -19.01 22.17
CA ILE A 563 -34.00 -18.46 21.48
C ILE A 563 -35.34 -18.95 22.06
N GLU A 564 -35.32 -19.69 23.18
CA GLU A 564 -36.52 -20.23 23.85
C GLU A 564 -37.34 -21.20 22.96
N LYS A 565 -36.68 -22.02 22.13
CA LYS A 565 -37.26 -23.01 21.20
C LYS A 565 -36.79 -24.44 21.46
N VAL A 566 -36.65 -24.83 22.73
CA VAL A 566 -36.05 -26.10 23.16
C VAL A 566 -36.72 -27.33 22.51
N ASP A 567 -38.04 -27.38 22.42
CA ASP A 567 -38.75 -28.53 21.84
C ASP A 567 -38.50 -28.68 20.33
N ALA A 568 -38.46 -27.54 19.60
CA ALA A 568 -38.10 -27.54 18.18
C ALA A 568 -36.64 -27.96 17.98
N GLY A 569 -35.74 -27.50 18.85
CA GLY A 569 -34.33 -27.92 18.86
C GLY A 569 -34.17 -29.43 19.06
N ARG A 570 -34.88 -30.03 20.02
CA ARG A 570 -34.84 -31.48 20.26
C ARG A 570 -35.35 -32.27 19.05
N ALA A 571 -36.46 -31.84 18.44
CA ALA A 571 -37.02 -32.49 17.26
C ALA A 571 -36.05 -32.40 16.05
N LEU A 572 -35.46 -31.23 15.82
CA LEU A 572 -34.46 -30.99 14.78
C LEU A 572 -33.23 -31.88 14.96
N THR A 573 -32.68 -31.96 16.18
CA THR A 573 -31.52 -32.79 16.49
C THR A 573 -31.80 -34.27 16.23
N GLU A 574 -32.96 -34.78 16.63
CA GLU A 574 -33.31 -36.20 16.40
C GLU A 574 -33.45 -36.52 14.91
N GLU A 575 -34.08 -35.64 14.13
CA GLU A 575 -34.19 -35.81 12.69
C GLU A 575 -32.81 -35.82 12.01
N LEU A 576 -31.92 -34.89 12.37
CA LEU A 576 -30.57 -34.82 11.84
C LEU A 576 -29.72 -36.03 12.28
N ARG A 577 -29.95 -36.57 13.48
CA ARG A 577 -29.31 -37.81 13.94
C ARG A 577 -29.68 -39.00 13.08
N ILE A 578 -30.97 -39.13 12.75
CA ILE A 578 -31.47 -40.18 11.85
C ILE A 578 -30.86 -40.01 10.46
N GLU A 579 -30.86 -38.79 9.91
CA GLU A 579 -30.27 -38.48 8.60
C GLU A 579 -28.77 -38.82 8.57
N TYR A 580 -28.01 -38.39 9.58
CA TYR A 580 -26.57 -38.64 9.69
C TYR A 580 -26.24 -40.13 9.77
N ASN A 581 -26.88 -40.85 10.69
CA ASN A 581 -26.67 -42.29 10.86
C ASN A 581 -26.98 -43.07 9.58
N LYS A 582 -28.06 -42.71 8.89
CA LYS A 582 -28.40 -43.29 7.57
C LYS A 582 -27.36 -42.94 6.52
N GLY A 583 -26.88 -41.69 6.50
CA GLY A 583 -25.90 -41.20 5.54
C GLY A 583 -24.53 -41.88 5.64
N ILE A 584 -24.11 -42.25 6.85
CA ILE A 584 -22.83 -42.94 7.07
C ILE A 584 -22.93 -44.47 7.07
N ALA A 585 -24.13 -45.05 7.16
CA ALA A 585 -24.34 -46.50 7.28
C ALA A 585 -23.68 -47.29 6.14
N ASP A 586 -23.83 -46.85 4.90
CA ASP A 586 -23.32 -47.55 3.71
C ASP A 586 -21.78 -47.48 3.57
N VAL A 587 -21.16 -46.50 4.22
CA VAL A 587 -19.72 -46.22 4.08
C VAL A 587 -18.92 -46.71 5.29
N LYS A 588 -19.56 -46.82 6.45
CA LYS A 588 -18.96 -47.32 7.70
C LYS A 588 -18.26 -48.68 7.55
N PRO A 589 -18.79 -49.70 6.86
CA PRO A 589 -18.10 -50.98 6.67
C PRO A 589 -16.75 -50.88 5.95
N TRP A 590 -16.56 -49.85 5.12
CA TRP A 590 -15.33 -49.66 4.34
C TRP A 590 -14.23 -48.96 5.12
N MET A 591 -14.65 -48.10 6.05
CA MET A 591 -13.78 -47.28 6.90
C MET A 591 -13.48 -47.92 8.25
N LYS A 592 -14.29 -48.91 8.66
CA LYS A 592 -14.09 -49.65 9.90
C LYS A 592 -12.69 -50.28 9.97
N ASP A 593 -12.03 -50.09 11.11
CA ASP A 593 -10.70 -50.58 11.46
C ASP A 593 -9.56 -50.07 10.54
N ARG A 594 -9.85 -49.15 9.61
CA ARG A 594 -8.84 -48.54 8.72
C ARG A 594 -7.90 -47.66 9.51
N LYS A 595 -6.61 -47.81 9.24
CA LYS A 595 -5.52 -47.07 9.86
C LYS A 595 -5.35 -45.70 9.23
N ILE A 596 -5.62 -44.64 9.97
CA ILE A 596 -5.58 -43.26 9.48
C ILE A 596 -4.45 -42.48 10.15
N ILE A 597 -3.68 -41.74 9.35
CA ILE A 597 -2.78 -40.68 9.84
C ILE A 597 -3.34 -39.34 9.37
N ILE A 598 -3.41 -38.37 10.28
CA ILE A 598 -3.82 -36.99 9.99
C ILE A 598 -2.58 -36.10 10.10
N MET A 599 -2.36 -35.23 9.11
CA MET A 599 -1.34 -34.19 9.16
C MET A 599 -1.97 -32.84 8.86
N ASP A 600 -2.05 -31.99 9.87
CA ASP A 600 -2.65 -30.67 9.80
C ASP A 600 -1.59 -29.60 10.10
N ARG A 601 -1.38 -28.66 9.17
CA ARG A 601 -0.38 -27.59 9.30
C ARG A 601 -0.98 -26.21 9.49
N PHE A 602 -2.24 -26.02 9.10
CA PHE A 602 -2.85 -24.71 8.93
C PHE A 602 -4.29 -24.63 9.47
N SER A 603 -4.93 -25.75 9.83
CA SER A 603 -6.31 -25.72 10.32
C SER A 603 -6.38 -25.62 11.84
N TYR A 604 -7.41 -24.91 12.32
CA TYR A 604 -7.59 -24.53 13.72
C TYR A 604 -8.68 -25.34 14.44
N ASN A 605 -9.38 -26.25 13.76
CA ASN A 605 -10.33 -27.16 14.40
C ASN A 605 -10.47 -28.45 13.58
N ILE A 606 -10.02 -29.55 14.18
CA ILE A 606 -10.15 -30.92 13.66
C ILE A 606 -11.11 -31.80 14.49
N GLY A 607 -11.81 -31.25 15.48
CA GLY A 607 -12.73 -32.00 16.35
C GLY A 607 -13.79 -32.76 15.54
N TRP A 608 -14.50 -32.05 14.66
CA TRP A 608 -15.45 -32.64 13.72
C TRP A 608 -14.87 -33.77 12.85
N LEU A 609 -13.57 -33.72 12.54
CA LEU A 609 -12.88 -34.73 11.73
C LEU A 609 -12.62 -35.99 12.57
N LEU A 610 -12.15 -35.82 13.80
CA LEU A 610 -11.92 -36.91 14.74
C LEU A 610 -13.24 -37.63 15.06
N ASP A 611 -14.30 -36.88 15.35
CA ASP A 611 -15.65 -37.42 15.61
C ASP A 611 -16.16 -38.25 14.43
N LEU A 612 -16.06 -37.72 13.21
CA LEU A 612 -16.50 -38.42 12.01
C LEU A 612 -15.74 -39.73 11.79
N LEU A 613 -14.42 -39.72 11.98
CA LEU A 613 -13.59 -40.93 11.83
C LEU A 613 -13.90 -41.97 12.93
N GLN A 614 -14.16 -41.53 14.15
CA GLN A 614 -14.58 -42.39 15.25
C GLN A 614 -15.97 -43.00 14.98
N ASP A 615 -16.93 -42.20 14.50
CA ASP A 615 -18.27 -42.66 14.09
C ASP A 615 -18.21 -43.70 12.96
N LEU A 616 -17.25 -43.56 12.05
CA LEU A 616 -16.96 -44.51 10.98
C LEU A 616 -16.22 -45.77 11.47
N GLY A 617 -15.77 -45.79 12.73
CA GLY A 617 -15.03 -46.89 13.33
C GLY A 617 -13.59 -47.01 12.82
N SER A 618 -13.01 -45.92 12.32
CA SER A 618 -11.61 -45.89 11.87
C SER A 618 -10.64 -45.86 13.06
N ASN A 619 -9.45 -46.39 12.85
CA ASN A 619 -8.36 -46.38 13.82
C ASN A 619 -7.41 -45.21 13.52
N ILE A 620 -7.57 -44.11 14.26
CA ILE A 620 -6.72 -42.93 14.15
C ILE A 620 -5.40 -43.22 14.85
N ILE A 621 -4.36 -43.48 14.07
CA ILE A 621 -3.04 -43.86 14.60
C ILE A 621 -2.32 -42.66 15.17
N LYS A 622 -2.31 -41.56 14.41
CA LYS A 622 -1.57 -40.36 14.76
C LYS A 622 -2.18 -39.11 14.14
N VAL A 623 -2.13 -38.03 14.91
CA VAL A 623 -2.43 -36.67 14.51
C VAL A 623 -1.15 -35.84 14.62
N GLY A 624 -0.59 -35.47 13.47
CA GLY A 624 0.56 -34.61 13.35
C GLY A 624 0.14 -33.16 13.14
N ILE A 625 0.58 -32.27 14.04
CA ILE A 625 0.26 -30.85 14.03
C ILE A 625 1.53 -30.08 13.62
N GLY A 626 1.40 -29.18 12.64
CA GLY A 626 2.50 -28.33 12.16
C GLY A 626 3.01 -27.32 13.22
N PRO A 627 4.08 -26.58 12.92
CA PRO A 627 4.69 -25.65 13.87
C PRO A 627 3.74 -24.50 14.26
N ARG A 628 3.49 -24.34 15.57
CA ARG A 628 2.64 -23.27 16.13
C ARG A 628 3.29 -21.90 15.86
N ARG A 629 2.56 -20.97 15.22
CA ARG A 629 3.00 -19.57 15.11
C ARG A 629 2.61 -18.81 16.38
N PHE A 630 3.49 -17.92 16.84
CA PHE A 630 3.50 -17.24 18.15
C PHE A 630 2.26 -16.38 18.53
N TYR A 631 1.20 -16.31 17.73
CA TYR A 631 0.08 -15.36 17.94
C TYR A 631 -1.30 -16.00 18.16
N GLU A 632 -1.41 -17.32 18.26
CA GLU A 632 -2.69 -18.03 18.33
C GLU A 632 -2.73 -18.86 19.62
N LEU A 633 -3.19 -18.26 20.72
CA LEU A 633 -2.85 -18.72 22.08
C LEU A 633 -4.02 -19.16 22.97
N GLN A 634 -5.28 -19.25 22.53
CA GLN A 634 -6.35 -19.48 23.53
C GLN A 634 -7.53 -20.41 23.18
N SER A 635 -7.90 -20.71 21.94
CA SER A 635 -9.17 -21.42 21.69
C SER A 635 -9.11 -22.95 21.62
N ASP A 636 -7.94 -23.55 21.41
CA ASP A 636 -7.85 -24.95 20.92
C ASP A 636 -7.36 -25.96 21.94
N ASP A 637 -6.86 -25.51 23.11
CA ASP A 637 -6.37 -26.43 24.13
C ASP A 637 -7.53 -27.27 24.71
N ASP A 638 -8.78 -26.78 24.72
CA ASP A 638 -9.95 -27.49 25.26
C ASP A 638 -10.46 -28.62 24.34
N ALA A 639 -10.46 -28.42 23.01
CA ALA A 639 -10.91 -29.44 22.06
C ALA A 639 -9.90 -30.60 21.98
N ILE A 640 -8.60 -30.30 21.90
CA ILE A 640 -7.53 -31.30 21.91
C ILE A 640 -7.44 -32.01 23.27
N ALA A 641 -7.66 -31.29 24.39
CA ALA A 641 -7.72 -31.88 25.73
C ALA A 641 -8.84 -32.92 25.90
N SER A 642 -9.97 -32.77 25.22
CA SER A 642 -11.07 -33.76 25.27
C SER A 642 -10.71 -35.09 24.60
N PHE A 643 -9.87 -35.08 23.55
CA PHE A 643 -9.39 -36.27 22.84
C PHE A 643 -8.10 -36.88 23.42
N HIS A 644 -7.41 -36.16 24.32
CA HIS A 644 -6.25 -36.68 25.05
C HIS A 644 -6.57 -37.90 25.95
N ASN A 645 -7.86 -38.20 26.16
CA ASN A 645 -8.34 -39.37 26.92
C ASN A 645 -8.52 -40.65 26.08
N GLU A 646 -8.29 -40.63 24.77
CA GLU A 646 -8.38 -41.81 23.89
C GLU A 646 -7.02 -42.20 23.29
N LYS A 647 -6.92 -43.42 22.74
CA LYS A 647 -5.69 -44.08 22.23
C LYS A 647 -5.03 -43.40 21.00
N ILE A 648 -5.21 -42.10 20.80
CA ILE A 648 -4.72 -41.32 19.66
C ILE A 648 -3.39 -40.66 20.02
N SER A 649 -2.35 -40.87 19.19
CA SER A 649 -1.05 -40.21 19.38
C SER A 649 -1.07 -38.82 18.74
N PHE A 650 -0.79 -37.78 19.52
CA PHE A 650 -0.59 -36.41 19.03
C PHE A 650 0.90 -36.07 18.98
N GLN A 651 1.34 -35.43 17.89
CA GLN A 651 2.72 -34.94 17.75
C GLN A 651 2.71 -33.51 17.19
N TYR A 652 3.27 -32.58 17.95
CA TYR A 652 3.51 -31.20 17.51
C TYR A 652 4.80 -31.11 16.67
N ASP A 653 4.91 -30.04 15.88
CA ASP A 653 6.01 -29.81 14.93
C ASP A 653 6.19 -30.97 13.93
N TYR A 654 5.08 -31.58 13.51
CA TYR A 654 5.09 -32.76 12.65
C TYR A 654 5.59 -32.45 11.24
N THR A 655 6.70 -33.08 10.86
CA THR A 655 7.35 -32.85 9.57
C THR A 655 6.99 -33.90 8.52
N MET A 656 7.34 -33.61 7.26
CA MET A 656 7.26 -34.61 6.19
C MET A 656 8.17 -35.82 6.42
N GLU A 657 9.26 -35.66 7.18
CA GLU A 657 10.16 -36.76 7.53
C GLU A 657 9.53 -37.67 8.59
N ASP A 658 8.86 -37.08 9.59
CA ASP A 658 8.07 -37.81 10.57
C ASP A 658 6.95 -38.60 9.90
N LEU A 659 6.22 -37.98 8.96
CA LEU A 659 5.18 -38.65 8.18
C LEU A 659 5.72 -39.87 7.44
N LYS A 660 6.86 -39.74 6.74
CA LYS A 660 7.49 -40.86 6.04
C LYS A 660 7.89 -42.00 6.98
N ARG A 661 8.47 -41.67 8.14
CA ARG A 661 8.83 -42.65 9.17
C ARG A 661 7.60 -43.39 9.68
N ASP A 662 6.56 -42.65 10.04
CA ASP A 662 5.34 -43.23 10.62
C ASP A 662 4.57 -44.06 9.58
N VAL A 663 4.56 -43.66 8.32
CA VAL A 663 4.03 -44.46 7.21
C VAL A 663 4.76 -45.80 7.10
N ALA A 664 6.10 -45.78 7.14
CA ALA A 664 6.91 -47.00 7.06
C ALA A 664 6.66 -47.95 8.26
N LEU A 665 6.47 -47.40 9.46
CA LEU A 665 6.25 -48.16 10.69
C LEU A 665 4.83 -48.72 10.79
N THR A 666 3.83 -47.91 10.48
CA THR A 666 2.43 -48.19 10.83
C THR A 666 1.62 -48.75 9.66
N LYS A 667 2.08 -48.50 8.43
CA LYS A 667 1.44 -48.87 7.15
C LYS A 667 -0.04 -48.45 7.14
N PRO A 668 -0.32 -47.13 7.13
CA PRO A 668 -1.69 -46.63 7.18
C PRO A 668 -2.44 -46.93 5.88
N ASP A 669 -3.77 -47.07 5.97
CA ASP A 669 -4.65 -47.27 4.82
C ASP A 669 -4.93 -45.95 4.08
N LEU A 670 -4.93 -44.83 4.81
CA LEU A 670 -5.19 -43.48 4.28
C LEU A 670 -4.47 -42.40 5.11
N ILE A 671 -3.91 -41.42 4.43
CA ILE A 671 -3.35 -40.19 5.01
C ILE A 671 -4.27 -39.03 4.67
N LEU A 672 -4.65 -38.24 5.67
CA LEU A 672 -5.47 -37.04 5.49
C LEU A 672 -4.63 -35.80 5.77
N THR A 673 -4.54 -34.87 4.80
CA THR A 673 -3.70 -33.67 4.91
C THR A 673 -4.43 -32.38 4.57
N ASP A 674 -4.13 -31.27 5.22
CA ASP A 674 -4.73 -29.95 4.92
C ASP A 674 -4.11 -29.24 3.69
N HIS A 675 -3.07 -29.82 3.09
CA HIS A 675 -2.39 -29.31 1.90
C HIS A 675 -1.88 -30.46 1.02
N ARG A 676 -1.46 -30.15 -0.21
CA ARG A 676 -0.83 -31.14 -1.11
C ARG A 676 0.53 -31.58 -0.60
N ILE A 677 0.68 -32.88 -0.34
CA ILE A 677 1.96 -33.51 -0.04
C ILE A 677 2.53 -34.20 -1.29
N PRO A 678 3.86 -34.38 -1.39
CA PRO A 678 4.45 -35.28 -2.39
C PRO A 678 3.86 -36.69 -2.28
N LEU A 679 3.79 -37.39 -3.42
CA LEU A 679 3.35 -38.78 -3.46
C LEU A 679 4.22 -39.64 -2.54
N ILE A 680 3.59 -40.39 -1.65
CA ILE A 680 4.22 -41.41 -0.82
C ILE A 680 3.79 -42.76 -1.41
N ASP A 681 4.77 -43.59 -1.73
CA ASP A 681 4.50 -44.87 -2.39
C ASP A 681 3.64 -45.79 -1.51
N ASP A 682 2.78 -46.56 -2.18
CA ASP A 682 1.95 -47.62 -1.60
C ASP A 682 0.98 -47.19 -0.47
N VAL A 683 0.64 -45.90 -0.37
CA VAL A 683 -0.38 -45.38 0.57
C VAL A 683 -1.32 -44.38 -0.10
N ARG A 684 -2.62 -44.45 0.21
CA ARG A 684 -3.61 -43.49 -0.26
C ARG A 684 -3.50 -42.20 0.55
N HIS A 685 -3.66 -41.06 -0.10
CA HIS A 685 -3.74 -39.77 0.57
C HIS A 685 -4.88 -38.95 0.00
N ASP A 686 -5.48 -38.12 0.82
CA ASP A 686 -6.48 -37.15 0.40
C ASP A 686 -6.27 -35.82 1.11
N ILE A 687 -6.71 -34.75 0.44
CA ILE A 687 -6.69 -33.41 1.02
C ILE A 687 -7.99 -33.23 1.80
N ILE A 688 -7.86 -32.86 3.08
CA ILE A 688 -8.96 -32.44 3.93
C ILE A 688 -9.43 -31.09 3.42
N HIS A 689 -10.58 -31.09 2.74
CA HIS A 689 -11.33 -29.88 2.48
C HIS A 689 -12.28 -29.65 3.63
N ARG A 690 -12.31 -28.42 4.17
CA ARG A 690 -13.29 -28.05 5.20
C ARG A 690 -14.70 -28.35 4.67
N PRO A 691 -15.51 -29.19 5.37
CA PRO A 691 -16.84 -29.54 4.90
C PRO A 691 -17.75 -28.31 4.89
N SER A 692 -18.86 -28.42 4.18
CA SER A 692 -19.96 -27.48 4.38
C SER A 692 -20.51 -27.61 5.79
N ILE A 693 -21.11 -26.54 6.30
CA ILE A 693 -21.72 -26.46 7.63
C ILE A 693 -22.79 -27.56 7.80
N GLY A 694 -23.01 -27.99 9.03
CA GLY A 694 -23.98 -29.04 9.36
C GLY A 694 -23.47 -30.46 9.12
N ILE A 695 -24.40 -31.41 8.95
CA ILE A 695 -24.10 -32.84 8.89
C ILE A 695 -23.76 -33.34 7.48
N ARG A 696 -24.33 -32.70 6.45
CA ARG A 696 -24.29 -33.20 5.07
C ARG A 696 -22.90 -33.14 4.47
N GLY A 697 -22.15 -32.07 4.79
CA GLY A 697 -20.75 -31.93 4.38
C GLY A 697 -19.87 -33.08 4.90
N SER A 698 -20.10 -33.51 6.15
CA SER A 698 -19.38 -34.63 6.76
C SER A 698 -19.76 -35.98 6.13
N ILE A 699 -21.04 -36.19 5.79
CA ILE A 699 -21.50 -37.39 5.07
C ILE A 699 -20.82 -37.48 3.69
N ASP A 700 -20.70 -36.37 2.97
CA ASP A 700 -20.04 -36.33 1.66
C ASP A 700 -18.54 -36.65 1.75
N LEU A 701 -17.86 -36.15 2.79
CA LEU A 701 -16.47 -36.51 3.07
C LEU A 701 -16.32 -38.01 3.40
N ALA A 702 -17.21 -38.56 4.23
CA ALA A 702 -17.21 -39.99 4.55
C ALA A 702 -17.37 -40.86 3.29
N LYS A 703 -18.29 -40.50 2.39
CA LYS A 703 -18.48 -41.17 1.09
C LYS A 703 -17.23 -41.06 0.22
N ARG A 704 -16.58 -39.89 0.17
CA ARG A 704 -15.35 -39.67 -0.57
C ARG A 704 -14.23 -40.58 -0.07
N TRP A 705 -13.98 -40.62 1.23
CA TRP A 705 -12.91 -41.45 1.79
C TRP A 705 -13.18 -42.94 1.61
N ALA A 706 -14.41 -43.40 1.80
CA ALA A 706 -14.77 -44.78 1.51
C ALA A 706 -14.54 -45.15 0.04
N ASN A 707 -14.85 -44.24 -0.90
CA ASN A 707 -14.53 -44.43 -2.31
C ASN A 707 -13.01 -44.50 -2.55
N ILE A 708 -12.22 -43.63 -1.93
CA ILE A 708 -10.75 -43.67 -2.04
C ILE A 708 -10.20 -45.01 -1.54
N ILE A 709 -10.66 -45.49 -0.38
CA ILE A 709 -10.26 -46.81 0.17
C ILE A 709 -10.58 -47.96 -0.78
N ARG A 710 -11.72 -47.88 -1.50
CA ARG A 710 -12.14 -48.90 -2.49
C ARG A 710 -11.26 -48.94 -3.74
N LEU A 711 -10.63 -47.83 -4.10
CA LEU A 711 -9.79 -47.77 -5.29
C LEU A 711 -8.50 -48.57 -5.10
N PRO A 712 -7.98 -49.25 -6.14
CA PRO A 712 -6.71 -49.95 -6.05
C PRO A 712 -5.57 -48.95 -5.80
N LEU A 713 -4.59 -49.34 -4.97
CA LEU A 713 -3.40 -48.51 -4.67
C LEU A 713 -2.59 -48.17 -5.93
N LYS A 714 -2.61 -49.05 -6.93
CA LYS A 714 -2.00 -48.85 -8.25
C LYS A 714 -3.09 -48.97 -9.30
N GLU A 715 -3.19 -47.97 -10.17
CA GLU A 715 -4.13 -47.97 -11.29
C GLU A 715 -3.83 -49.15 -12.22
N GLY A 716 -4.88 -49.83 -12.71
CA GLY A 716 -4.74 -51.06 -13.50
C GLY A 716 -3.85 -50.90 -14.74
N TRP A 717 -3.90 -49.74 -15.41
CA TRP A 717 -3.06 -49.46 -16.59
C TRP A 717 -1.56 -49.38 -16.27
N LYS A 718 -1.16 -49.11 -15.02
CA LYS A 718 0.24 -49.16 -14.57
C LYS A 718 0.74 -50.57 -14.29
N LEU A 719 -0.16 -51.56 -14.18
CA LEU A 719 0.19 -52.97 -14.07
C LEU A 719 0.43 -53.61 -15.45
N GLU A 720 -0.06 -53.01 -16.53
CA GLU A 720 0.07 -53.52 -17.90
C GLU A 720 1.43 -53.20 -18.56
N VAL A 721 2.20 -52.24 -18.04
CA VAL A 721 3.53 -51.87 -18.59
C VAL A 721 4.61 -52.93 -18.30
N ASN A 722 4.34 -53.89 -17.40
CA ASN A 722 5.27 -54.96 -17.02
C ASN A 722 4.77 -56.37 -17.41
N LYS A 723 3.89 -56.49 -18.40
CA LYS A 723 3.49 -57.79 -18.99
C LYS A 723 3.91 -57.89 -20.45
#